data_AF-A0A084SP93-F1
#
_entry.id   AF-A0A084SP93-F1
#
_cell.length_a   1.000
_cell.length_b   1.000
_cell.length_c   1.000
_cell.angle_alpha   90.00
_cell.angle_beta   90.00
_cell.angle_gamma   90.00
#
_symmetry.space_group_name_H-M   'P 1'
#
loop_
_entity.id
_entity.type
_entity.pdbx_description
1 polymer ?
#
loop_
_entity_poly.entity_id
_entity_poly.type
_entity_poly.pdbx_seq_one_letter_code
_entity_poly.pdbx_strand_id
1 'polypeptide(L)'
;MGLSPWVRGLQALVLASCLVASTSVAGEELRRERVTLSFKAHARAKAPGPRVEDWKGAVLSLRVMDPGTLVVEAGDEVIAAGELLWGEGTRLRVEPRGGYPPAPLPRLVSPEPGREEVEVDVPEGVGAGGVLTLTYDWGHQDTPALERTWRLPPMAEFPPEWLEDELVETEQEGTPEDEGDSALAFLSPRQASLPVQVDPERPELLWVPAYASREELASRLFGDASAVGAFDFEPRTVPPNVEGEPRQCVRVRQPPALRPEFLAQVRGALDERLKTDDTWSRAWLSAESLDKPGAEALVERGLRWSQRSEIPDGSGQSYFDSYLQTLAPWRDAKPRGLLGDTLAQDWHFLGEASEPLQKAIALRSQRWKTSYTVTDGSPVLSPGDVVGRFYFPNGSLGLDYDVLSLLTPEERMGIFDTVLESSALTSDDLEEDAAQLLGRVVLSMPAEEFPSLERRLTSGEALEKLLGSNAPQKVLLGQAFTQKALASLPLLLGSLDDLPSFELGHEGGAAYLVNVSSGLVPTKPVAAETWDVKKGVSLEAEPALPQEAAGASQRMALYFEPVKHNFQARYGSSTEPGTRSRAFHPLEWVRVEVHGPEPRTQLMTAMELALHASLPDEALIWEAVSRIIEMHMFYHAVSALAKAPLLPGVPATAVEGGALAAAQRAAVRQFVGRMALLTTLAVVDTWRAELSRTAEGRYFLAVHDLALLALAARDISKLVSSGIWREMAYRGGLLLSQSGARASAGLRESVESIQALAKTLERMLAEGKAVATPDGLRFSLPGGAEAFKQAFFAIRGEIAAARALGGIRGAGLAAEEAEKTLAALKSLATESQEMASAYSAVARRAAALPADKAREYLAAVESLRASARGSASPALAQLLRRSGASSVADPRAFIKDAEWLVRHPELEAEAVAELARKACRDSVDLRWLRLSGLTMEDLNTMAKDSMMPWKDLQKAAANPGDLKLQRRMRERLRGIAAELLTERNAQKLFPGFRLTGRQVKMKEGHVIDNVLTAMDGSRLQHGVEVKGWNEARWRKALDAWIAREGGAKLDSKQDALVTQLRRLLDQLADAVTAPRGSPFLVITDKLSRPTKIKLLRFLDANAPEAVLIHIEEVQILEMTKKLRAALMLPEGLSGGAP
;
A
#
# COMPACT_ATOMS: atom_id res chain seq x y z
N MET A 1 25.29 47.41 -36.57
CA MET A 1 26.26 46.32 -36.30
C MET A 1 25.61 45.01 -36.73
N GLY A 2 26.19 44.30 -37.69
CA GLY A 2 25.63 43.05 -38.22
C GLY A 2 25.98 41.87 -37.32
N LEU A 3 24.97 41.10 -36.89
CA LEU A 3 25.13 39.85 -36.16
C LEU A 3 25.86 38.80 -37.00
N SER A 4 26.77 38.06 -36.34
CA SER A 4 27.76 37.20 -36.98
C SER A 4 27.13 36.01 -37.72
N PRO A 5 27.81 35.47 -38.75
CA PRO A 5 27.37 34.27 -39.48
C PRO A 5 27.14 33.04 -38.58
N TRP A 6 27.76 33.01 -37.39
CA TRP A 6 27.59 31.95 -36.39
C TRP A 6 26.20 31.95 -35.74
N VAL A 7 25.58 33.11 -35.55
CA VAL A 7 24.23 33.20 -34.94
C VAL A 7 23.16 32.75 -35.92
N ARG A 8 23.32 33.05 -37.22
CA ARG A 8 22.43 32.52 -38.28
C ARG A 8 22.63 31.03 -38.50
N GLY A 9 23.87 30.54 -38.35
CA GLY A 9 24.17 29.11 -38.36
C GLY A 9 23.52 28.37 -37.20
N LEU A 10 23.53 28.94 -35.99
CA LEU A 10 22.90 28.35 -34.81
C LEU A 10 21.37 28.39 -34.89
N GLN A 11 20.77 29.49 -35.37
CA GLN A 11 19.31 29.56 -35.57
C GLN A 11 18.82 28.59 -36.65
N ALA A 12 19.58 28.40 -37.74
CA ALA A 12 19.26 27.40 -38.76
C ALA A 12 19.40 25.96 -38.22
N LEU A 13 20.38 25.71 -37.33
CA LEU A 13 20.55 24.40 -36.68
C LEU A 13 19.47 24.13 -35.63
N VAL A 14 19.02 25.16 -34.89
CA VAL A 14 17.93 25.06 -33.92
C VAL A 14 16.59 24.89 -34.62
N LEU A 15 16.32 25.61 -35.71
CA LEU A 15 15.11 25.42 -36.52
C LEU A 15 15.09 24.05 -37.22
N ALA A 16 16.23 23.57 -37.75
CA ALA A 16 16.33 22.22 -38.30
C ALA A 16 16.21 21.13 -37.23
N SER A 17 16.71 21.37 -36.01
CA SER A 17 16.56 20.45 -34.87
C SER A 17 15.13 20.43 -34.32
N CYS A 18 14.42 21.56 -34.34
CA CYS A 18 13.01 21.65 -34.00
C CYS A 18 12.11 21.01 -35.07
N LEU A 19 12.45 21.12 -36.37
CA LEU A 19 11.76 20.44 -37.47
C LEU A 19 12.02 18.92 -37.49
N VAL A 20 13.21 18.46 -37.11
CA VAL A 20 13.51 17.02 -36.96
C VAL A 20 12.90 16.43 -35.69
N ALA A 21 12.77 17.21 -34.60
CA ALA A 21 12.03 16.79 -33.40
C ALA A 21 10.50 16.73 -33.64
N SER A 22 9.96 17.55 -34.54
CA SER A 22 8.53 17.52 -34.91
C SER A 22 8.19 16.55 -36.05
N THR A 23 9.16 16.02 -36.78
CA THR A 23 8.95 14.96 -37.81
C THR A 23 9.44 13.57 -37.39
N SER A 24 10.11 13.44 -36.23
CA SER A 24 10.48 12.16 -35.61
C SER A 24 9.46 11.65 -34.57
N VAL A 25 8.35 12.38 -34.39
CA VAL A 25 7.16 11.94 -33.63
C VAL A 25 5.96 11.91 -34.59
N ALA A 26 6.18 11.35 -35.78
CA ALA A 26 5.13 10.92 -36.69
C ALA A 26 5.38 9.43 -36.99
N GLY A 27 5.10 8.63 -35.96
CA GLY A 27 5.16 7.18 -35.92
C GLY A 27 4.27 6.72 -34.77
N GLU A 28 2.98 7.03 -34.92
CA GLU A 28 1.81 6.50 -34.21
C GLU A 28 2.03 5.96 -32.79
N GLU A 29 2.29 6.86 -31.83
CA GLU A 29 1.95 6.58 -30.44
C GLU A 29 0.48 6.89 -30.23
N LEU A 30 -0.37 5.86 -30.32
CA LEU A 30 -1.75 5.91 -29.87
C LEU A 30 -1.78 6.12 -28.34
N ARG A 31 -2.29 7.29 -27.95
CA ARG A 31 -2.61 7.69 -26.57
C ARG A 31 -3.48 6.62 -25.89
N ARG A 32 -3.04 6.17 -24.71
CA ARG A 32 -3.71 5.15 -23.89
C ARG A 32 -4.21 5.76 -22.60
N GLU A 33 -5.50 5.63 -22.31
CA GLU A 33 -6.07 5.92 -21.00
C GLU A 33 -7.18 4.91 -20.64
N ARG A 34 -7.28 4.52 -19.37
CA ARG A 34 -8.15 3.49 -18.76
C ARG A 34 -9.61 3.94 -18.58
N VAL A 35 -10.56 3.00 -18.36
CA VAL A 35 -11.66 2.99 -17.32
C VAL A 35 -12.44 1.64 -17.35
N THR A 36 -13.08 1.32 -16.21
CA THR A 36 -13.68 0.08 -15.66
C THR A 36 -15.19 -0.11 -15.92
N LEU A 37 -15.71 -1.36 -15.94
CA LEU A 37 -17.16 -1.64 -15.84
C LEU A 37 -17.57 -2.81 -14.91
N SER A 38 -18.80 -2.69 -14.37
CA SER A 38 -19.44 -3.62 -13.42
C SER A 38 -20.74 -4.21 -13.96
N PHE A 39 -21.05 -5.48 -13.63
CA PHE A 39 -22.40 -6.03 -13.76
C PHE A 39 -22.72 -7.02 -12.62
N LYS A 40 -23.96 -6.95 -12.10
CA LYS A 40 -24.59 -7.88 -11.15
C LYS A 40 -25.50 -8.84 -11.93
N ALA A 41 -25.41 -10.14 -11.68
CA ALA A 41 -26.32 -11.13 -12.26
C ALA A 41 -27.78 -10.91 -11.82
N HIS A 42 -28.76 -11.00 -12.74
CA HIS A 42 -29.91 -11.93 -12.65
C HIS A 42 -30.75 -11.95 -13.96
N ALA A 43 -31.24 -13.15 -14.29
CA ALA A 43 -32.36 -13.51 -15.19
C ALA A 43 -32.37 -13.01 -16.66
N ARG A 44 -32.02 -13.94 -17.57
CA ARG A 44 -32.54 -14.23 -18.94
C ARG A 44 -33.08 -13.13 -19.90
N ALA A 45 -32.93 -11.84 -19.65
CA ALA A 45 -33.43 -10.80 -20.57
C ALA A 45 -32.41 -9.68 -20.79
N LYS A 46 -31.81 -9.70 -21.99
CA LYS A 46 -31.04 -8.63 -22.65
C LYS A 46 -30.02 -7.86 -21.78
N ALA A 47 -28.77 -8.30 -21.80
CA ALA A 47 -27.63 -7.45 -21.43
C ALA A 47 -27.65 -6.15 -22.25
N PRO A 48 -27.44 -4.96 -21.64
CA PRO A 48 -27.26 -3.72 -22.39
C PRO A 48 -26.04 -3.84 -23.30
N GLY A 49 -26.13 -3.31 -24.52
CA GLY A 49 -24.98 -3.27 -25.43
C GLY A 49 -23.85 -2.39 -24.88
N PRO A 50 -22.63 -2.50 -25.43
CA PRO A 50 -21.53 -1.62 -25.05
C PRO A 50 -21.94 -0.16 -25.27
N ARG A 51 -21.67 0.70 -24.29
CA ARG A 51 -21.92 2.14 -24.33
C ARG A 51 -20.80 2.83 -25.08
N VAL A 52 -21.04 4.06 -25.56
CA VAL A 52 -20.00 4.88 -26.20
C VAL A 52 -18.79 5.08 -25.26
N GLU A 53 -19.04 5.09 -23.95
CA GLU A 53 -18.05 5.14 -22.87
C GLU A 53 -17.06 3.96 -22.88
N ASP A 54 -17.46 2.80 -23.44
CA ASP A 54 -16.68 1.55 -23.47
C ASP A 54 -15.72 1.49 -24.66
N TRP A 55 -15.86 2.44 -25.59
CA TRP A 55 -15.03 2.61 -26.76
C TRP A 55 -13.96 3.65 -26.47
N LYS A 56 -12.70 3.22 -26.30
CA LYS A 56 -11.60 4.14 -26.03
C LYS A 56 -10.41 3.85 -26.94
N GLY A 57 -10.15 4.76 -27.88
CA GLY A 57 -9.01 4.66 -28.81
C GLY A 57 -9.02 3.42 -29.71
N ALA A 58 -10.18 3.06 -30.26
CA ALA A 58 -10.39 1.85 -31.10
C ALA A 58 -10.17 0.50 -30.38
N VAL A 59 -10.16 0.48 -29.05
CA VAL A 59 -10.10 -0.75 -28.23
C VAL A 59 -11.44 -0.97 -27.53
N LEU A 60 -11.94 -2.21 -27.56
CA LEU A 60 -13.15 -2.64 -26.88
C LEU A 60 -12.79 -3.52 -25.67
N SER A 61 -13.21 -3.10 -24.48
CA SER A 61 -13.01 -3.85 -23.23
C SER A 61 -14.29 -4.57 -22.80
N LEU A 62 -14.18 -5.83 -22.38
CA LEU A 62 -15.30 -6.71 -22.04
C LEU A 62 -15.04 -7.41 -20.71
N ARG A 63 -16.08 -7.58 -19.89
CA ARG A 63 -16.00 -8.33 -18.63
C ARG A 63 -16.60 -9.73 -18.80
N VAL A 64 -15.86 -10.76 -18.42
CA VAL A 64 -16.23 -12.16 -18.65
C VAL A 64 -16.38 -12.86 -17.32
N MET A 65 -17.53 -13.52 -17.11
CA MET A 65 -17.89 -14.09 -15.81
C MET A 65 -17.93 -15.62 -15.79
N ASP A 66 -18.07 -16.27 -16.94
CA ASP A 66 -18.12 -17.73 -17.08
C ASP A 66 -17.20 -18.17 -18.22
N PRO A 67 -16.65 -19.39 -18.21
CA PRO A 67 -15.82 -19.89 -19.29
C PRO A 67 -16.68 -20.14 -20.52
N GLY A 68 -16.12 -19.94 -21.70
CA GLY A 68 -16.88 -19.93 -22.94
C GLY A 68 -16.02 -19.49 -24.10
N THR A 69 -16.66 -19.15 -25.22
CA THR A 69 -15.95 -18.78 -26.43
C THR A 69 -16.39 -17.41 -26.90
N LEU A 70 -15.41 -16.51 -27.06
CA LEU A 70 -15.63 -15.15 -27.53
C LEU A 70 -15.17 -15.01 -28.98
N VAL A 71 -16.04 -14.45 -29.83
CA VAL A 71 -15.73 -14.06 -31.21
C VAL A 71 -16.24 -12.64 -31.44
N VAL A 72 -15.40 -11.79 -32.04
CA VAL A 72 -15.73 -10.41 -32.42
C VAL A 72 -15.47 -10.25 -33.91
N GLU A 73 -16.48 -9.78 -34.64
CA GLU A 73 -16.50 -9.65 -36.10
C GLU A 73 -16.83 -8.21 -36.50
N ALA A 74 -16.21 -7.69 -37.55
CA ALA A 74 -16.65 -6.48 -38.26
C ALA A 74 -17.18 -6.88 -39.63
N GLY A 75 -18.49 -6.73 -39.83
CA GLY A 75 -19.14 -7.32 -41.01
C GLY A 75 -18.93 -8.83 -41.05
N ASP A 76 -18.29 -9.33 -42.11
CA ASP A 76 -17.99 -10.76 -42.31
C ASP A 76 -16.54 -11.14 -41.88
N GLU A 77 -15.76 -10.20 -41.32
CA GLU A 77 -14.36 -10.42 -40.96
C GLU A 77 -14.18 -10.60 -39.44
N VAL A 78 -13.52 -11.68 -39.02
CA VAL A 78 -13.24 -12.00 -37.62
C VAL A 78 -12.02 -11.23 -37.13
N ILE A 79 -12.25 -10.30 -36.20
CA ILE A 79 -11.21 -9.44 -35.63
C ILE A 79 -10.50 -10.10 -34.47
N ALA A 80 -11.23 -10.84 -33.63
CA ALA A 80 -10.65 -11.56 -32.51
C ALA A 80 -11.49 -12.80 -32.16
N ALA A 81 -10.82 -13.90 -31.82
CA ALA A 81 -11.47 -15.12 -31.36
C ALA A 81 -10.62 -15.83 -30.31
N GLY A 82 -11.23 -16.24 -29.20
CA GLY A 82 -10.52 -16.96 -28.13
C GLY A 82 -11.45 -17.79 -27.24
N GLU A 83 -10.91 -18.89 -26.72
CA GLU A 83 -11.53 -19.70 -25.69
C GLU A 83 -11.14 -19.15 -24.31
N LEU A 84 -12.14 -18.91 -23.48
CA LEU A 84 -11.98 -18.40 -22.12
C LEU A 84 -12.21 -19.58 -21.17
N LEU A 85 -11.15 -20.04 -20.52
CA LEU A 85 -11.13 -21.27 -19.72
C LEU A 85 -10.75 -20.96 -18.27
N TRP A 86 -11.19 -21.79 -17.32
CA TRP A 86 -10.74 -21.67 -15.94
C TRP A 86 -9.39 -22.34 -15.69
N GLY A 87 -8.59 -21.72 -14.83
CA GLY A 87 -7.27 -22.16 -14.46
C GLY A 87 -7.07 -22.82 -13.12
N GLU A 88 -5.88 -23.40 -12.92
CA GLU A 88 -5.48 -23.91 -11.61
C GLU A 88 -5.53 -22.73 -10.62
N GLY A 89 -6.42 -22.83 -9.63
CA GLY A 89 -6.75 -21.73 -8.71
C GLY A 89 -7.87 -20.80 -9.17
N THR A 90 -8.80 -21.26 -10.02
CA THR A 90 -10.03 -20.56 -10.45
C THR A 90 -9.80 -19.20 -11.11
N ARG A 91 -8.71 -19.04 -11.88
CA ARG A 91 -8.39 -17.81 -12.62
C ARG A 91 -8.68 -17.97 -14.11
N LEU A 92 -9.25 -16.96 -14.76
CA LEU A 92 -9.58 -17.03 -16.19
C LEU A 92 -8.29 -17.06 -17.04
N ARG A 93 -8.27 -17.90 -18.07
CA ARG A 93 -7.21 -18.03 -19.07
C ARG A 93 -7.80 -17.81 -20.46
N VAL A 94 -7.05 -17.22 -21.39
CA VAL A 94 -7.43 -17.09 -22.80
C VAL A 94 -6.57 -18.02 -23.64
N GLU A 95 -7.19 -18.93 -24.39
CA GLU A 95 -6.54 -19.85 -25.32
C GLU A 95 -7.01 -19.61 -26.75
N PRO A 96 -6.17 -19.86 -27.77
CA PRO A 96 -6.58 -19.71 -29.16
C PRO A 96 -7.63 -20.74 -29.56
N ARG A 97 -8.72 -20.27 -30.17
CA ARG A 97 -9.80 -21.13 -30.66
C ARG A 97 -9.40 -21.82 -31.96
N GLY A 98 -9.60 -23.14 -32.05
CA GLY A 98 -9.40 -23.90 -33.29
C GLY A 98 -10.48 -23.60 -34.33
N GLY A 99 -10.09 -23.39 -35.59
CA GLY A 99 -11.03 -23.22 -36.73
C GLY A 99 -11.22 -21.79 -37.25
N TYR A 100 -10.59 -20.79 -36.62
CA TYR A 100 -10.57 -19.40 -37.08
C TYR A 100 -9.16 -19.01 -37.56
N PRO A 101 -9.01 -18.07 -38.52
CA PRO A 101 -7.69 -17.56 -38.95
C PRO A 101 -6.92 -16.95 -37.76
N PRO A 102 -5.59 -16.70 -37.86
CA PRO A 102 -4.78 -16.19 -36.75
C PRO A 102 -5.12 -14.72 -36.44
N ALA A 103 -6.31 -14.50 -35.91
CA ALA A 103 -6.80 -13.24 -35.40
C ALA A 103 -6.17 -12.98 -34.02
N PRO A 104 -5.94 -11.71 -33.64
CA PRO A 104 -5.45 -11.36 -32.32
C PRO A 104 -6.33 -11.96 -31.21
N LEU A 105 -5.69 -12.53 -30.19
CA LEU A 105 -6.39 -13.09 -29.03
C LEU A 105 -6.91 -11.96 -28.13
N PRO A 106 -8.11 -12.12 -27.54
CA PRO A 106 -8.55 -11.26 -26.44
C PRO A 106 -7.49 -11.26 -25.32
N ARG A 107 -7.08 -10.08 -24.84
CA ARG A 107 -6.04 -9.96 -23.82
C ARG A 107 -6.66 -9.88 -22.44
N LEU A 108 -6.26 -10.75 -21.50
CA LEU A 108 -6.72 -10.67 -20.11
C LEU A 108 -5.98 -9.53 -19.37
N VAL A 109 -6.73 -8.57 -18.85
CA VAL A 109 -6.20 -7.33 -18.26
C VAL A 109 -6.28 -7.33 -16.74
N SER A 110 -7.26 -8.06 -16.18
CA SER A 110 -7.42 -8.29 -14.74
C SER A 110 -7.65 -9.78 -14.46
N PRO A 111 -6.77 -10.45 -13.69
CA PRO A 111 -6.94 -11.85 -13.30
C PRO A 111 -7.55 -12.02 -11.89
N GLU A 112 -8.14 -10.98 -11.31
CA GLU A 112 -8.75 -11.04 -9.98
C GLU A 112 -10.03 -11.91 -10.00
N PRO A 113 -10.15 -12.89 -9.09
CA PRO A 113 -11.33 -13.77 -9.01
C PRO A 113 -12.64 -12.97 -8.88
N GLY A 114 -13.52 -13.05 -9.87
CA GLY A 114 -14.82 -12.36 -9.91
C GLY A 114 -14.81 -10.95 -10.55
N ARG A 115 -13.65 -10.51 -11.08
CA ARG A 115 -13.47 -9.25 -11.84
C ARG A 115 -12.56 -9.44 -13.05
N GLU A 116 -12.79 -10.50 -13.82
CA GLU A 116 -11.98 -10.81 -14.99
C GLU A 116 -12.39 -9.99 -16.22
N GLU A 117 -11.42 -9.26 -16.78
CA GLU A 117 -11.60 -8.33 -17.91
C GLU A 117 -10.73 -8.73 -19.10
N VAL A 118 -11.30 -8.71 -20.30
CA VAL A 118 -10.64 -9.03 -21.57
C VAL A 118 -10.74 -7.86 -22.56
N GLU A 119 -9.65 -7.56 -23.26
CA GLU A 119 -9.53 -6.49 -24.26
C GLU A 119 -9.42 -7.06 -25.68
N VAL A 120 -10.09 -6.40 -26.63
CA VAL A 120 -10.00 -6.69 -28.06
C VAL A 120 -9.63 -5.41 -28.83
N ASP A 121 -8.55 -5.48 -29.60
CA ASP A 121 -8.08 -4.40 -30.48
C ASP A 121 -8.93 -4.39 -31.78
N VAL A 122 -9.55 -3.25 -32.14
CA VAL A 122 -10.30 -3.12 -33.40
C VAL A 122 -9.41 -2.43 -34.46
N PRO A 123 -9.18 -3.05 -35.63
CA PRO A 123 -8.32 -2.48 -36.67
C PRO A 123 -8.86 -1.14 -37.20
N GLU A 124 -7.97 -0.19 -37.49
CA GLU A 124 -8.32 1.13 -38.04
C GLU A 124 -9.08 1.08 -39.37
N GLY A 125 -9.00 -0.03 -40.11
CA GLY A 125 -9.74 -0.25 -41.36
C GLY A 125 -11.25 -0.46 -41.19
N VAL A 126 -11.73 -0.68 -39.97
CA VAL A 126 -13.16 -0.78 -39.65
C VAL A 126 -13.72 0.65 -39.50
N GLY A 127 -13.99 1.29 -40.63
CA GLY A 127 -14.31 2.72 -40.71
C GLY A 127 -15.48 3.18 -39.82
N ALA A 128 -15.49 4.47 -39.50
CA ALA A 128 -16.59 5.16 -38.80
C ALA A 128 -17.97 4.76 -39.38
N GLY A 129 -18.85 4.19 -38.56
CA GLY A 129 -20.14 3.64 -38.97
C GLY A 129 -20.17 2.13 -39.28
N GLY A 130 -19.02 1.44 -39.22
CA GLY A 130 -18.91 -0.01 -39.38
C GLY A 130 -19.71 -0.79 -38.34
N VAL A 131 -20.30 -1.92 -38.76
CA VAL A 131 -21.09 -2.80 -37.89
C VAL A 131 -20.19 -3.87 -37.28
N LEU A 132 -20.12 -3.90 -35.96
CA LEU A 132 -19.43 -4.93 -35.20
C LEU A 132 -20.44 -5.88 -34.57
N THR A 133 -20.17 -7.18 -34.69
CA THR A 133 -20.95 -8.25 -34.09
C THR A 133 -20.07 -9.03 -33.12
N LEU A 134 -20.52 -9.15 -31.88
CA LEU A 134 -19.91 -9.99 -30.86
C LEU A 134 -20.80 -11.19 -30.59
N THR A 135 -20.17 -12.34 -30.55
CA THR A 135 -20.79 -13.62 -30.21
C THR A 135 -20.04 -14.25 -29.04
N TYR A 136 -20.76 -14.48 -27.95
CA TYR A 136 -20.25 -15.19 -26.77
C TYR A 136 -21.04 -16.48 -26.55
N ASP A 137 -20.38 -17.62 -26.78
CA ASP A 137 -20.95 -18.95 -26.55
C ASP A 137 -20.52 -19.48 -25.18
N TRP A 138 -21.49 -19.81 -24.34
CA TRP A 138 -21.28 -20.28 -22.96
C TRP A 138 -20.82 -21.74 -22.89
N GLY A 139 -20.81 -22.49 -24.00
CA GLY A 139 -20.36 -23.89 -24.02
C GLY A 139 -21.32 -24.89 -23.34
N HIS A 140 -22.54 -24.46 -22.98
CA HIS A 140 -23.59 -25.30 -22.39
C HIS A 140 -24.67 -25.65 -23.43
N GLN A 141 -25.02 -26.94 -23.56
CA GLN A 141 -25.86 -27.46 -24.66
C GLN A 141 -27.29 -26.88 -24.77
N ASP A 142 -27.78 -26.15 -23.76
CA ASP A 142 -29.15 -25.59 -23.73
C ASP A 142 -29.20 -24.06 -23.55
N THR A 143 -28.06 -23.37 -23.64
CA THR A 143 -27.98 -21.91 -23.47
C THR A 143 -27.64 -21.25 -24.82
N PRO A 144 -28.52 -20.39 -25.38
CA PRO A 144 -28.22 -19.71 -26.64
C PRO A 144 -27.02 -18.77 -26.47
N ALA A 145 -26.17 -18.72 -27.50
CA ALA A 145 -25.05 -17.79 -27.54
C ALA A 145 -25.56 -16.34 -27.41
N LEU A 146 -24.81 -15.52 -26.68
CA LEU A 146 -25.07 -14.10 -26.58
C LEU A 146 -24.54 -13.43 -27.84
N GLU A 147 -25.45 -12.96 -28.69
CA GLU A 147 -25.12 -12.19 -29.88
C GLU A 147 -25.54 -10.73 -29.72
N ARG A 148 -24.61 -9.82 -30.03
CA ARG A 148 -24.81 -8.38 -29.94
C ARG A 148 -24.14 -7.69 -31.12
N THR A 149 -24.89 -6.80 -31.76
CA THR A 149 -24.43 -6.04 -32.92
C THR A 149 -24.59 -4.55 -32.67
N TRP A 150 -23.60 -3.75 -33.02
CA TRP A 150 -23.64 -2.29 -32.88
C TRP A 150 -22.86 -1.59 -34.01
N ARG A 151 -23.13 -0.30 -34.20
CA ARG A 151 -22.43 0.56 -35.16
C ARG A 151 -21.44 1.46 -34.45
N LEU A 152 -20.24 1.57 -35.01
CA LEU A 152 -19.20 2.48 -34.50
C LEU A 152 -19.63 3.95 -34.66
N PRO A 153 -19.44 4.81 -33.65
CA PRO A 153 -19.77 6.23 -33.76
C PRO A 153 -18.86 6.94 -34.79
N PRO A 154 -19.34 8.00 -35.48
CA PRO A 154 -18.54 8.75 -36.42
C PRO A 154 -17.47 9.59 -35.70
N MET A 155 -16.22 9.53 -36.15
CA MET A 155 -15.15 10.38 -35.64
C MET A 155 -15.35 11.82 -36.15
N ALA A 156 -15.59 12.78 -35.25
CA ALA A 156 -15.66 14.19 -35.60
C ALA A 156 -14.25 14.79 -35.63
N GLU A 157 -13.80 15.23 -36.81
CA GLU A 157 -12.68 16.15 -36.98
C GLU A 157 -13.13 17.56 -36.57
N PHE A 158 -12.46 18.19 -35.60
CA PHE A 158 -12.52 19.64 -35.43
C PHE A 158 -11.42 20.27 -36.31
N PRO A 159 -11.72 21.16 -37.26
CA PRO A 159 -10.71 21.78 -38.11
C PRO A 159 -9.95 22.90 -37.37
N PRO A 160 -8.66 23.13 -37.71
CA PRO A 160 -7.82 24.13 -37.06
C PRO A 160 -7.87 25.44 -37.85
N GLU A 161 -8.95 26.19 -37.72
CA GLU A 161 -8.98 27.61 -38.05
C GLU A 161 -9.68 28.27 -36.87
N TRP A 162 -9.19 29.43 -36.42
CA TRP A 162 -9.71 30.38 -35.41
C TRP A 162 -8.61 30.77 -34.41
N LEU A 163 -7.55 31.39 -34.96
CA LEU A 163 -6.76 32.43 -34.29
C LEU A 163 -6.64 33.56 -35.33
N GLU A 164 -7.25 34.71 -34.99
CA GLU A 164 -6.96 36.09 -35.38
C GLU A 164 -6.61 36.43 -36.85
N ASP A 165 -7.46 37.25 -37.49
CA ASP A 165 -7.06 38.60 -37.96
C ASP A 165 -8.28 39.43 -38.40
N GLU A 166 -8.52 40.51 -37.64
CA GLU A 166 -8.67 41.89 -38.12
C GLU A 166 -8.92 42.15 -39.63
N LEU A 167 -10.01 42.87 -39.97
CA LEU A 167 -9.98 44.22 -40.58
C LEU A 167 -11.26 44.64 -41.35
N VAL A 168 -11.54 45.94 -41.21
CA VAL A 168 -12.26 46.89 -42.09
C VAL A 168 -13.76 47.10 -41.84
N GLU A 169 -14.01 48.17 -41.10
CA GLU A 169 -15.15 49.08 -41.26
C GLU A 169 -15.26 49.58 -42.72
N THR A 170 -16.46 49.57 -43.28
CA THR A 170 -16.84 50.53 -44.32
C THR A 170 -17.98 51.39 -43.79
N GLU A 171 -17.60 52.62 -43.45
CA GLU A 171 -18.30 53.89 -43.66
C GLU A 171 -19.84 53.88 -43.72
N GLN A 172 -20.46 54.56 -42.76
CA GLN A 172 -21.44 55.59 -43.14
C GLN A 172 -21.46 56.76 -42.13
N GLU A 173 -20.92 57.89 -42.60
CA GLU A 173 -21.01 59.23 -42.02
C GLU A 173 -22.47 59.69 -41.78
N GLY A 174 -22.67 60.45 -40.70
CA GLY A 174 -23.91 61.19 -40.49
C GLY A 174 -24.11 61.72 -39.07
N THR A 175 -23.20 62.57 -38.58
CA THR A 175 -23.46 63.58 -37.52
C THR A 175 -24.62 64.53 -37.89
N PRO A 176 -25.14 65.39 -36.98
CA PRO A 176 -25.01 65.43 -35.51
C PRO A 176 -26.34 65.81 -34.81
N GLU A 177 -26.20 66.11 -33.51
CA GLU A 177 -26.97 67.07 -32.71
C GLU A 177 -28.00 66.55 -31.69
N ASP A 178 -27.58 66.79 -30.44
CA ASP A 178 -28.29 67.46 -29.35
C ASP A 178 -29.38 66.76 -28.55
N GLU A 179 -29.07 66.74 -27.25
CA GLU A 179 -29.89 67.14 -26.11
C GLU A 179 -31.18 66.38 -25.79
N GLY A 180 -31.34 66.12 -24.49
CA GLY A 180 -32.68 66.14 -23.90
C GLY A 180 -33.04 64.91 -23.08
N ASP A 181 -32.55 64.93 -21.86
CA ASP A 181 -33.13 64.35 -20.65
C ASP A 181 -34.56 63.76 -20.68
N SER A 182 -34.65 62.69 -19.88
CA SER A 182 -35.79 62.35 -19.00
C SER A 182 -37.11 61.89 -19.62
N ALA A 183 -37.53 60.67 -19.25
CA ALA A 183 -38.48 60.53 -18.15
C ALA A 183 -38.93 59.07 -17.96
N LEU A 184 -38.85 58.66 -16.70
CA LEU A 184 -39.53 57.54 -16.07
C LEU A 184 -41.01 57.42 -16.49
N ALA A 185 -41.47 56.19 -16.74
CA ALA A 185 -42.53 55.50 -15.98
C ALA A 185 -43.23 54.43 -16.84
N PHE A 186 -43.28 53.18 -16.36
CA PHE A 186 -44.51 52.48 -15.93
C PHE A 186 -44.29 50.97 -15.66
N LEU A 187 -44.07 50.67 -14.37
CA LEU A 187 -44.65 49.59 -13.54
C LEU A 187 -45.34 48.37 -14.21
N SER A 188 -44.85 47.14 -13.94
CA SER A 188 -45.41 46.21 -12.93
C SER A 188 -45.03 44.73 -13.13
N PRO A 189 -44.81 43.95 -12.05
CA PRO A 189 -44.28 42.59 -12.08
C PRO A 189 -45.36 41.56 -12.44
N ARG A 190 -45.16 40.82 -13.52
CA ARG A 190 -45.94 39.62 -13.79
C ARG A 190 -45.48 38.51 -12.84
N GLN A 191 -46.35 38.15 -11.90
CA GLN A 191 -46.32 36.89 -11.14
C GLN A 191 -46.41 35.71 -12.12
N ALA A 192 -45.31 35.35 -12.77
CA ALA A 192 -45.13 34.02 -13.32
C ALA A 192 -44.57 33.14 -12.21
N SER A 193 -45.28 32.06 -11.88
CA SER A 193 -44.78 30.99 -11.03
C SER A 193 -43.48 30.46 -11.62
N LEU A 194 -42.35 30.77 -11.00
CA LEU A 194 -41.08 30.14 -11.36
C LEU A 194 -41.18 28.65 -10.98
N PRO A 195 -40.87 27.71 -11.90
CA PRO A 195 -41.01 26.30 -11.63
C PRO A 195 -39.92 25.83 -10.67
N VAL A 196 -40.22 25.78 -9.37
CA VAL A 196 -39.41 25.05 -8.38
C VAL A 196 -39.75 23.57 -8.52
N GLN A 197 -38.73 22.73 -8.70
CA GLN A 197 -38.91 21.27 -8.80
C GLN A 197 -38.07 20.56 -7.76
N VAL A 198 -38.67 19.63 -7.03
CA VAL A 198 -37.94 18.76 -6.09
C VAL A 198 -37.11 17.76 -6.89
N ASP A 199 -35.86 17.57 -6.48
CA ASP A 199 -35.01 16.55 -7.09
C ASP A 199 -35.50 15.15 -6.68
N PRO A 200 -35.85 14.28 -7.64
CA PRO A 200 -36.44 12.97 -7.33
C PRO A 200 -35.42 11.99 -6.72
N GLU A 201 -34.11 12.19 -6.96
CA GLU A 201 -33.07 11.34 -6.39
C GLU A 201 -32.63 11.81 -5.01
N ARG A 202 -32.71 13.12 -4.76
CA ARG A 202 -32.36 13.78 -3.50
C ARG A 202 -33.44 14.79 -3.10
N PRO A 203 -34.56 14.33 -2.51
CA PRO A 203 -35.72 15.17 -2.18
C PRO A 203 -35.44 16.39 -1.29
N GLU A 204 -34.29 16.41 -0.62
CA GLU A 204 -33.78 17.57 0.12
C GLU A 204 -33.28 18.74 -0.77
N LEU A 205 -33.19 18.52 -2.09
CA LEU A 205 -32.73 19.49 -3.07
C LEU A 205 -33.87 19.99 -3.95
N LEU A 206 -33.86 21.29 -4.22
CA LEU A 206 -34.83 21.96 -5.08
C LEU A 206 -34.10 22.60 -6.26
N TRP A 207 -34.57 22.30 -7.47
CA TRP A 207 -34.18 23.00 -8.68
C TRP A 207 -34.94 24.31 -8.78
N VAL A 208 -34.21 25.40 -8.81
CA VAL A 208 -34.72 26.78 -8.89
C VAL A 208 -34.09 27.49 -10.10
N PRO A 209 -34.67 28.58 -10.60
CA PRO A 209 -34.09 29.33 -11.71
C PRO A 209 -32.72 29.93 -11.33
N ALA A 210 -31.76 29.85 -12.25
CA ALA A 210 -30.39 30.31 -12.03
C ALA A 210 -30.28 31.85 -11.90
N TYR A 211 -31.26 32.57 -12.45
CA TYR A 211 -31.27 34.04 -12.46
C TYR A 211 -31.98 34.68 -11.26
N ALA A 212 -32.58 33.88 -10.36
CA ALA A 212 -33.27 34.40 -9.18
C ALA A 212 -32.28 34.76 -8.06
N SER A 213 -32.44 35.93 -7.43
CA SER A 213 -31.59 36.34 -6.31
C SER A 213 -31.86 35.51 -5.04
N ARG A 214 -30.95 35.55 -4.05
CA ARG A 214 -31.14 34.82 -2.78
C ARG A 214 -32.39 35.28 -2.04
N GLU A 215 -32.67 36.58 -2.02
CA GLU A 215 -33.82 37.19 -1.35
C GLU A 215 -35.12 36.80 -2.06
N GLU A 216 -35.09 36.73 -3.39
CA GLU A 216 -36.22 36.28 -4.19
C GLU A 216 -36.50 34.79 -3.96
N LEU A 217 -35.46 33.96 -3.91
CA LEU A 217 -35.59 32.55 -3.56
C LEU A 217 -36.06 32.35 -2.12
N ALA A 218 -35.55 33.12 -1.16
CA ALA A 218 -35.97 33.09 0.24
C ALA A 218 -37.46 33.43 0.40
N SER A 219 -37.88 34.55 -0.21
CA SER A 219 -39.28 35.00 -0.21
C SER A 219 -40.21 33.97 -0.87
N ARG A 220 -39.74 33.29 -1.92
CA ARG A 220 -40.53 32.28 -2.63
C ARG A 220 -40.61 30.96 -1.89
N LEU A 221 -39.50 30.44 -1.35
CA LEU A 221 -39.43 29.13 -0.71
C LEU A 221 -39.97 29.15 0.72
N PHE A 222 -39.76 30.23 1.47
CA PHE A 222 -40.10 30.34 2.90
C PHE A 222 -41.15 31.42 3.20
N GLY A 223 -41.52 32.25 2.21
CA GLY A 223 -42.44 33.37 2.43
C GLY A 223 -41.78 34.61 3.04
N ASP A 224 -40.47 34.56 3.31
CA ASP A 224 -39.70 35.61 3.97
C ASP A 224 -38.38 35.87 3.23
N ALA A 225 -38.22 37.09 2.71
CA ALA A 225 -37.01 37.50 1.98
C ALA A 225 -35.76 37.52 2.88
N SER A 226 -35.91 37.61 4.21
CA SER A 226 -34.80 37.59 5.15
C SER A 226 -34.27 36.17 5.44
N ALA A 227 -34.99 35.13 5.01
CA ALA A 227 -34.62 33.73 5.18
C ALA A 227 -33.52 33.25 4.20
N VAL A 228 -32.66 34.16 3.73
CA VAL A 228 -31.56 33.86 2.78
C VAL A 228 -30.56 32.82 3.31
N GLY A 229 -30.49 32.65 4.64
CA GLY A 229 -29.67 31.62 5.31
C GLY A 229 -30.36 30.27 5.50
N ALA A 230 -31.64 30.12 5.12
CA ALA A 230 -32.39 28.87 5.28
C ALA A 230 -32.11 27.83 4.19
N PHE A 231 -31.30 28.18 3.19
CA PHE A 231 -30.89 27.30 2.10
C PHE A 231 -29.48 27.66 1.57
N ASP A 232 -28.84 26.69 0.93
CA ASP A 232 -27.54 26.84 0.26
C ASP A 232 -27.65 26.49 -1.22
N PHE A 233 -26.82 27.09 -2.06
CA PHE A 233 -26.66 26.63 -3.43
C PHE A 233 -25.79 25.37 -3.45
N GLU A 234 -26.19 24.39 -4.24
CA GLU A 234 -25.44 23.15 -4.43
C GLU A 234 -25.06 23.02 -5.92
N PRO A 235 -23.76 22.96 -6.25
CA PRO A 235 -23.33 22.79 -7.63
C PRO A 235 -23.71 21.38 -8.08
N ARG A 236 -24.67 21.29 -9.01
CA ARG A 236 -25.13 20.02 -9.59
C ARG A 236 -25.46 20.21 -11.06
N THR A 237 -25.05 19.25 -11.89
CA THR A 237 -25.42 19.19 -13.31
C THR A 237 -26.92 18.97 -13.45
N VAL A 238 -27.58 19.82 -14.24
CA VAL A 238 -29.02 19.75 -14.51
C VAL A 238 -29.34 18.38 -15.15
N PRO A 239 -30.37 17.65 -14.69
CA PRO A 239 -30.75 16.38 -15.29
C PRO A 239 -31.11 16.54 -16.77
N PRO A 240 -30.72 15.60 -17.65
CA PRO A 240 -30.88 15.72 -19.10
C PRO A 240 -32.32 15.81 -19.60
N ASN A 241 -33.31 15.56 -18.75
CA ASN A 241 -34.74 15.55 -19.10
C ASN A 241 -35.47 16.85 -18.73
N VAL A 242 -34.77 17.90 -18.31
CA VAL A 242 -35.37 19.20 -17.97
C VAL A 242 -35.12 20.20 -19.10
N GLU A 243 -35.92 20.13 -20.17
CA GLU A 243 -35.93 21.17 -21.20
C GLU A 243 -36.53 22.46 -20.63
N GLY A 244 -35.74 23.54 -20.58
CA GLY A 244 -36.17 24.85 -20.10
C GLY A 244 -35.03 25.73 -19.60
N GLU A 245 -35.39 26.97 -19.24
CA GLU A 245 -34.51 28.04 -18.74
C GLU A 245 -33.44 27.58 -17.74
N PRO A 246 -32.26 28.24 -17.67
CA PRO A 246 -31.15 27.82 -16.83
C PRO A 246 -31.56 27.70 -15.36
N ARG A 247 -31.22 26.55 -14.75
CA ARG A 247 -31.57 26.21 -13.36
C ARG A 247 -30.32 25.97 -12.52
N GLN A 248 -30.45 26.24 -11.23
CA GLN A 248 -29.48 25.94 -10.19
C GLN A 248 -30.13 25.10 -9.10
N CYS A 249 -29.33 24.34 -8.36
CA CYS A 249 -29.83 23.49 -7.28
C CYS A 249 -29.65 24.21 -5.94
N VAL A 250 -30.65 24.14 -5.07
CA VAL A 250 -30.58 24.62 -3.69
C VAL A 250 -30.88 23.51 -2.70
N ARG A 251 -30.10 23.43 -1.63
CA ARG A 251 -30.33 22.57 -0.47
C ARG A 251 -31.02 23.35 0.63
N VAL A 252 -32.13 22.85 1.13
CA VAL A 252 -32.88 23.50 2.20
C VAL A 252 -32.37 23.03 3.56
N ARG A 253 -31.89 23.95 4.42
CA ARG A 253 -31.39 23.66 5.78
C ARG A 253 -32.53 23.41 6.78
N GLN A 254 -33.66 24.07 6.59
CA GLN A 254 -34.85 23.93 7.43
C GLN A 254 -36.07 23.49 6.61
N PRO A 255 -36.14 22.23 6.15
CA PRO A 255 -37.24 21.76 5.32
C PRO A 255 -38.63 22.01 5.93
N PRO A 256 -38.86 21.89 7.26
CA PRO A 256 -40.15 22.22 7.85
C PRO A 256 -40.59 23.68 7.70
N ALA A 257 -39.65 24.62 7.48
CA ALA A 257 -39.93 26.03 7.28
C ALA A 257 -40.34 26.37 5.83
N LEU A 258 -40.25 25.42 4.90
CA LEU A 258 -40.74 25.60 3.54
C LEU A 258 -42.23 25.90 3.54
N ARG A 259 -42.66 26.70 2.55
CA ARG A 259 -44.09 26.90 2.30
C ARG A 259 -44.80 25.55 2.11
N PRO A 260 -46.05 25.41 2.60
CA PRO A 260 -46.75 24.13 2.62
C PRO A 260 -46.79 23.39 1.28
N GLU A 261 -46.89 24.12 0.17
CA GLU A 261 -46.89 23.56 -1.19
C GLU A 261 -45.57 22.85 -1.57
N PHE A 262 -44.42 23.41 -1.18
CA PHE A 262 -43.11 22.81 -1.48
C PHE A 262 -42.77 21.71 -0.49
N LEU A 263 -43.13 21.90 0.79
CA LEU A 263 -43.01 20.85 1.80
C LEU A 263 -43.84 19.60 1.41
N ALA A 264 -45.03 19.79 0.84
CA ALA A 264 -45.85 18.68 0.34
C ALA A 264 -45.18 17.93 -0.82
N GLN A 265 -44.52 18.64 -1.75
CA GLN A 265 -43.77 18.00 -2.83
C GLN A 265 -42.54 17.24 -2.32
N VAL A 266 -41.81 17.82 -1.36
CA VAL A 266 -40.66 17.16 -0.71
C VAL A 266 -41.12 15.88 0.00
N ARG A 267 -42.22 15.93 0.75
CA ARG A 267 -42.82 14.76 1.40
C ARG A 267 -43.23 13.69 0.39
N GLY A 268 -43.90 14.06 -0.70
CA GLY A 268 -44.28 13.12 -1.74
C GLY A 268 -43.08 12.42 -2.39
N ALA A 269 -41.99 13.15 -2.64
CA ALA A 269 -40.75 12.58 -3.16
C ALA A 269 -40.04 11.69 -2.12
N LEU A 270 -40.08 12.06 -0.83
CA LEU A 270 -39.56 11.23 0.26
C LEU A 270 -40.37 9.95 0.46
N ASP A 271 -41.69 9.97 0.30
CA ASP A 271 -42.55 8.79 0.40
C ASP A 271 -42.21 7.76 -0.70
N GLU A 272 -42.09 8.20 -1.95
CA GLU A 272 -41.69 7.32 -3.07
C GLU A 272 -40.25 6.80 -2.91
N ARG A 273 -39.35 7.64 -2.39
CA ARG A 273 -37.98 7.21 -2.10
C ARG A 273 -37.93 6.18 -0.97
N LEU A 274 -38.69 6.41 0.11
CA LEU A 274 -38.79 5.48 1.23
C LEU A 274 -39.32 4.12 0.77
N LYS A 275 -40.34 4.10 -0.08
CA LYS A 275 -40.89 2.87 -0.68
C LYS A 275 -39.85 2.11 -1.53
N THR A 276 -39.07 2.84 -2.32
CA THR A 276 -37.99 2.28 -3.14
C THR A 276 -36.89 1.68 -2.26
N ASP A 277 -36.45 2.44 -1.25
CA ASP A 277 -35.40 2.03 -0.34
C ASP A 277 -35.84 0.92 0.62
N ASP A 278 -37.12 0.88 1.01
CA ASP A 278 -37.75 -0.23 1.74
C ASP A 278 -37.65 -1.51 0.90
N THR A 279 -38.16 -1.50 -0.33
CA THR A 279 -38.14 -2.66 -1.23
C THR A 279 -36.71 -3.20 -1.42
N TRP A 280 -35.74 -2.32 -1.64
CA TRP A 280 -34.33 -2.69 -1.76
C TRP A 280 -33.79 -3.30 -0.46
N SER A 281 -34.07 -2.69 0.69
CA SER A 281 -33.55 -3.15 1.98
C SER A 281 -34.12 -4.52 2.33
N ARG A 282 -35.41 -4.75 2.05
CA ARG A 282 -36.04 -6.07 2.19
C ARG A 282 -35.41 -7.11 1.29
N ALA A 283 -35.05 -6.77 0.06
CA ALA A 283 -34.40 -7.71 -0.86
C ALA A 283 -33.04 -8.17 -0.35
N TRP A 284 -32.23 -7.26 0.20
CA TRP A 284 -30.95 -7.59 0.84
C TRP A 284 -31.12 -8.42 2.11
N LEU A 285 -32.10 -8.04 2.94
CA LEU A 285 -32.35 -8.71 4.21
C LEU A 285 -33.09 -10.05 4.07
N SER A 286 -33.61 -10.36 2.87
CA SER A 286 -34.22 -11.66 2.55
C SER A 286 -33.20 -12.67 2.00
N ALA A 287 -31.96 -12.25 1.75
CA ALA A 287 -30.88 -13.16 1.39
C ALA A 287 -30.51 -14.07 2.58
N GLU A 288 -30.06 -15.31 2.28
CA GLU A 288 -29.73 -16.32 3.30
C GLU A 288 -28.61 -15.87 4.25
N SER A 289 -27.71 -15.01 3.77
CA SER A 289 -26.67 -14.34 4.56
C SER A 289 -26.41 -12.95 4.00
N LEU A 290 -26.18 -11.97 4.88
CA LEU A 290 -25.72 -10.64 4.51
C LEU A 290 -24.19 -10.61 4.53
N ASP A 291 -23.56 -10.34 3.39
CA ASP A 291 -22.11 -10.17 3.30
C ASP A 291 -21.67 -8.79 3.80
N LYS A 292 -20.36 -8.60 4.00
CA LYS A 292 -19.80 -7.33 4.50
C LYS A 292 -20.20 -6.11 3.62
N PRO A 293 -20.11 -6.16 2.28
CA PRO A 293 -20.56 -5.05 1.43
C PRO A 293 -22.07 -4.78 1.52
N GLY A 294 -22.89 -5.83 1.65
CA GLY A 294 -24.33 -5.68 1.86
C GLY A 294 -24.64 -4.99 3.19
N ALA A 295 -23.92 -5.32 4.25
CA ALA A 295 -24.02 -4.66 5.55
C ALA A 295 -23.62 -3.18 5.50
N GLU A 296 -22.49 -2.86 4.87
CA GLU A 296 -22.03 -1.49 4.68
C GLU A 296 -23.04 -0.65 3.88
N ALA A 297 -23.62 -1.21 2.81
CA ALA A 297 -24.61 -0.51 2.00
C ALA A 297 -25.93 -0.24 2.75
N LEU A 298 -26.35 -1.15 3.65
CA LEU A 298 -27.50 -0.94 4.54
C LEU A 298 -27.23 0.14 5.58
N VAL A 299 -26.01 0.17 6.14
CA VAL A 299 -25.56 1.20 7.09
C VAL A 299 -25.53 2.57 6.43
N GLU A 300 -24.90 2.69 5.26
CA GLU A 300 -24.83 3.94 4.50
C GLU A 300 -26.23 4.50 4.20
N ARG A 301 -27.17 3.62 3.83
CA ARG A 301 -28.56 4.01 3.59
C ARG A 301 -29.29 4.45 4.86
N GLY A 302 -29.06 3.75 5.98
CA GLY A 302 -29.58 4.18 7.27
C GLY A 302 -29.05 5.54 7.71
N LEU A 303 -27.77 5.82 7.46
CA LEU A 303 -27.16 7.12 7.70
C LEU A 303 -27.78 8.21 6.81
N ARG A 304 -28.05 7.93 5.53
CA ARG A 304 -28.79 8.86 4.66
C ARG A 304 -30.19 9.19 5.19
N TRP A 305 -30.91 8.20 5.69
CA TRP A 305 -32.22 8.46 6.31
C TRP A 305 -32.12 9.21 7.63
N SER A 306 -31.04 9.02 8.40
CA SER A 306 -30.82 9.78 9.65
C SER A 306 -30.70 11.30 9.42
N GLN A 307 -30.24 11.72 8.24
CA GLN A 307 -30.17 13.13 7.85
C GLN A 307 -31.57 13.74 7.61
N ARG A 308 -32.60 12.89 7.50
CA ARG A 308 -34.00 13.28 7.25
C ARG A 308 -34.87 13.13 8.51
N SER A 309 -34.25 12.97 9.69
CA SER A 309 -34.97 12.75 10.95
C SER A 309 -35.83 13.93 11.40
N GLU A 310 -35.55 15.13 10.88
CA GLU A 310 -36.28 16.35 11.26
C GLU A 310 -37.52 16.61 10.39
N ILE A 311 -37.72 15.81 9.32
CA ILE A 311 -38.88 15.92 8.45
C ILE A 311 -39.92 14.88 8.89
N PRO A 312 -41.09 15.29 9.41
CA PRO A 312 -42.16 14.36 9.71
C PRO A 312 -42.93 14.01 8.44
N ASP A 313 -43.27 12.73 8.32
CA ASP A 313 -44.18 12.16 7.33
C ASP A 313 -45.65 12.56 7.60
N GLY A 314 -46.58 12.07 6.77
CA GLY A 314 -48.00 12.37 6.89
C GLY A 314 -48.66 11.93 8.22
N SER A 315 -47.99 11.05 8.99
CA SER A 315 -48.44 10.60 10.32
C SER A 315 -47.80 11.36 11.47
N GLY A 316 -46.88 12.30 11.18
CA GLY A 316 -46.10 13.02 12.18
C GLY A 316 -44.86 12.29 12.66
N GLN A 317 -44.53 11.12 12.10
CA GLN A 317 -43.34 10.34 12.42
C GLN A 317 -42.15 10.80 11.56
N SER A 318 -40.93 10.79 12.09
CA SER A 318 -39.76 11.13 11.26
C SER A 318 -39.54 10.10 10.16
N TYR A 319 -39.12 10.54 8.96
CA TYR A 319 -38.76 9.61 7.89
C TYR A 319 -37.65 8.63 8.27
N PHE A 320 -36.74 9.04 9.17
CA PHE A 320 -35.73 8.14 9.73
C PHE A 320 -36.36 7.01 10.55
N ASP A 321 -37.28 7.34 11.46
CA ASP A 321 -37.98 6.33 12.27
C ASP A 321 -38.85 5.42 11.40
N SER A 322 -39.46 5.95 10.34
CA SER A 322 -40.25 5.18 9.37
C SER A 322 -39.37 4.21 8.57
N TYR A 323 -38.16 4.60 8.19
CA TYR A 323 -37.17 3.69 7.61
C TYR A 323 -36.63 2.65 8.62
N LEU A 324 -36.35 3.03 9.86
CA LEU A 324 -35.94 2.07 10.89
C LEU A 324 -37.03 1.04 11.18
N GLN A 325 -38.30 1.44 11.10
CA GLN A 325 -39.44 0.54 11.23
C GLN A 325 -39.49 -0.51 10.11
N THR A 326 -39.02 -0.18 8.91
CA THR A 326 -38.81 -1.17 7.84
C THR A 326 -37.81 -2.24 8.26
N LEU A 327 -36.71 -1.87 8.91
CA LEU A 327 -35.65 -2.80 9.29
C LEU A 327 -35.99 -3.59 10.57
N ALA A 328 -37.00 -3.15 11.33
CA ALA A 328 -37.40 -3.72 12.60
C ALA A 328 -37.67 -5.23 12.60
N PRO A 329 -38.35 -5.83 11.59
CA PRO A 329 -38.60 -7.26 11.57
C PRO A 329 -37.31 -8.10 11.57
N TRP A 330 -36.21 -7.58 11.03
CA TRP A 330 -34.90 -8.24 10.98
C TRP A 330 -34.04 -7.96 12.21
N ARG A 331 -34.22 -6.77 12.81
CA ARG A 331 -33.70 -6.50 14.15
C ARG A 331 -34.32 -7.46 15.17
N ASP A 332 -35.63 -7.67 15.08
CA ASP A 332 -36.44 -8.47 16.03
C ASP A 332 -36.51 -9.97 15.67
N ALA A 333 -35.99 -10.36 14.50
CA ALA A 333 -35.89 -11.76 14.11
C ALA A 333 -34.84 -12.45 14.99
N LYS A 334 -35.27 -13.46 15.78
CA LYS A 334 -34.34 -14.35 16.47
C LYS A 334 -33.43 -15.01 15.42
N PRO A 335 -32.09 -14.91 15.55
CA PRO A 335 -31.20 -15.67 14.68
C PRO A 335 -31.60 -17.15 14.76
N ARG A 336 -31.93 -17.76 13.61
CA ARG A 336 -32.28 -19.17 13.54
C ARG A 336 -31.03 -19.97 13.95
N GLY A 337 -30.92 -20.31 15.24
CA GLY A 337 -29.87 -21.18 15.74
C GLY A 337 -29.37 -20.95 17.17
N LEU A 338 -29.70 -19.83 17.85
CA LEU A 338 -29.17 -19.57 19.20
C LEU A 338 -30.27 -19.23 20.20
N LEU A 339 -30.49 -20.15 21.15
CA LEU A 339 -31.36 -20.02 22.31
C LEU A 339 -30.69 -19.14 23.38
N GLY A 340 -31.28 -17.98 23.66
CA GLY A 340 -30.91 -17.13 24.80
C GLY A 340 -31.63 -15.79 24.76
N ASP A 341 -32.78 -15.69 25.43
CA ASP A 341 -33.47 -14.42 25.67
C ASP A 341 -32.72 -13.62 26.75
N THR A 342 -32.20 -12.43 26.42
CA THR A 342 -32.48 -11.16 27.12
C THR A 342 -31.64 -9.99 26.60
N LEU A 343 -32.33 -8.85 26.42
CA LEU A 343 -31.89 -7.48 26.13
C LEU A 343 -31.60 -7.14 24.65
N ALA A 344 -32.59 -6.48 24.04
CA ALA A 344 -32.58 -5.68 22.80
C ALA A 344 -31.51 -6.06 21.76
N GLN A 345 -31.93 -6.84 20.77
CA GLN A 345 -31.13 -7.23 19.60
C GLN A 345 -30.63 -5.97 18.85
N ASP A 346 -29.37 -5.63 19.07
CA ASP A 346 -28.79 -4.36 18.64
C ASP A 346 -28.14 -4.50 17.27
N TRP A 347 -28.92 -4.36 16.19
CA TRP A 347 -28.44 -4.25 14.80
C TRP A 347 -27.32 -5.22 14.35
N HIS A 348 -27.14 -6.35 15.06
CA HIS A 348 -25.95 -7.21 14.97
C HIS A 348 -25.85 -7.95 13.65
N PHE A 349 -26.96 -8.06 12.91
CA PHE A 349 -26.97 -8.61 11.56
C PHE A 349 -26.11 -7.78 10.59
N LEU A 350 -25.76 -6.54 10.94
CA LEU A 350 -24.85 -5.68 10.18
C LEU A 350 -23.36 -5.91 10.54
N GLY A 351 -23.05 -6.82 11.47
CA GLY A 351 -21.68 -7.15 11.87
C GLY A 351 -20.91 -5.95 12.45
N GLU A 352 -19.60 -5.88 12.18
CA GLU A 352 -18.73 -4.78 12.63
C GLU A 352 -19.09 -3.42 12.01
N ALA A 353 -19.86 -3.39 10.92
CA ALA A 353 -20.29 -2.16 10.27
C ALA A 353 -21.46 -1.46 11.01
N SER A 354 -22.03 -2.05 12.07
CA SER A 354 -23.26 -1.56 12.71
C SER A 354 -23.09 -0.28 13.52
N GLU A 355 -21.88 0.02 13.98
CA GLU A 355 -21.61 1.10 14.96
C GLU A 355 -22.09 2.50 14.51
N PRO A 356 -21.81 2.98 13.27
CA PRO A 356 -22.27 4.29 12.81
C PRO A 356 -23.79 4.43 12.84
N LEU A 357 -24.51 3.36 12.44
CA LEU A 357 -25.96 3.35 12.46
C LEU A 357 -26.51 3.35 13.89
N GLN A 358 -25.91 2.59 14.79
CA GLN A 358 -26.31 2.57 16.21
C GLN A 358 -26.16 3.94 16.88
N LYS A 359 -25.09 4.67 16.54
CA LYS A 359 -24.86 6.05 17.01
C LYS A 359 -25.86 7.03 16.41
N ALA A 360 -26.15 6.93 15.11
CA ALA A 360 -27.16 7.76 14.46
C ALA A 360 -28.56 7.55 15.06
N ILE A 361 -28.91 6.30 15.39
CA ILE A 361 -30.16 5.98 16.07
C ILE A 361 -30.18 6.61 17.48
N ALA A 362 -29.10 6.45 18.26
CA ALA A 362 -29.00 7.02 19.60
C ALA A 362 -29.14 8.56 19.60
N LEU A 363 -28.68 9.24 18.55
CA LEU A 363 -28.68 10.70 18.44
C LEU A 363 -29.94 11.29 17.79
N ARG A 364 -30.51 10.62 16.78
CA ARG A 364 -31.51 11.23 15.88
C ARG A 364 -32.86 10.51 15.85
N SER A 365 -32.95 9.27 16.34
CA SER A 365 -34.22 8.57 16.41
C SER A 365 -35.01 9.01 17.65
N GLN A 366 -36.28 9.36 17.47
CA GLN A 366 -37.17 9.69 18.60
C GLN A 366 -37.86 8.45 19.17
N ARG A 367 -37.94 7.38 18.37
CA ARG A 367 -38.71 6.16 18.67
C ARG A 367 -37.84 4.96 19.02
N TRP A 368 -36.66 4.83 18.43
CA TRP A 368 -35.77 3.67 18.56
C TRP A 368 -34.62 4.01 19.51
N LYS A 369 -34.27 3.08 20.39
CA LYS A 369 -33.14 3.19 21.32
C LYS A 369 -32.17 2.04 21.07
N THR A 370 -30.87 2.31 21.20
CA THR A 370 -29.79 1.31 21.12
C THR A 370 -29.07 1.21 22.47
N SER A 371 -28.31 0.14 22.71
CA SER A 371 -27.46 0.02 23.90
C SER A 371 -26.15 0.83 23.79
N TYR A 372 -25.90 1.40 22.61
CA TYR A 372 -24.76 2.23 22.32
C TYR A 372 -24.78 3.51 23.18
N THR A 373 -23.74 3.70 23.98
CA THR A 373 -23.55 4.90 24.81
C THR A 373 -22.59 5.83 24.09
N VAL A 374 -23.03 7.04 23.75
CA VAL A 374 -22.19 8.07 23.12
C VAL A 374 -21.19 8.58 24.16
N THR A 375 -19.93 8.11 24.10
CA THR A 375 -18.86 8.44 25.07
C THR A 375 -18.06 9.68 24.70
N ASP A 376 -18.10 10.07 23.44
CA ASP A 376 -17.42 11.25 22.90
C ASP A 376 -18.41 12.41 23.03
N GLY A 377 -17.98 13.57 23.54
CA GLY A 377 -18.88 14.70 23.79
C GLY A 377 -19.81 14.95 22.61
N SER A 378 -21.13 14.91 22.85
CA SER A 378 -22.14 15.05 21.79
C SER A 378 -21.84 16.31 20.98
N PRO A 379 -21.55 16.22 19.67
CA PRO A 379 -21.45 17.41 18.85
C PRO A 379 -22.80 18.12 18.91
N VAL A 380 -22.80 19.42 19.16
CA VAL A 380 -23.99 20.26 19.00
C VAL A 380 -24.23 20.35 17.49
N LEU A 381 -25.02 19.43 16.96
CA LEU A 381 -25.35 19.37 15.55
C LEU A 381 -26.53 20.29 15.27
N SER A 382 -26.33 21.27 14.42
CA SER A 382 -27.40 22.11 13.90
C SER A 382 -28.27 21.34 12.89
N PRO A 383 -29.55 21.75 12.71
CA PRO A 383 -30.41 21.29 11.62
C PRO A 383 -29.68 21.39 10.28
N GLY A 384 -29.51 20.26 9.59
CA GLY A 384 -28.77 20.17 8.32
C GLY A 384 -27.32 19.66 8.42
N ASP A 385 -26.79 19.44 9.63
CA ASP A 385 -25.44 18.90 9.79
C ASP A 385 -25.34 17.42 9.37
N VAL A 386 -24.37 17.16 8.49
CA VAL A 386 -24.08 15.82 7.99
C VAL A 386 -23.48 14.98 9.12
N VAL A 387 -24.27 14.06 9.68
CA VAL A 387 -23.82 13.06 10.67
C VAL A 387 -22.64 12.22 10.15
N GLY A 388 -22.35 12.23 8.85
CA GLY A 388 -21.16 11.62 8.26
C GLY A 388 -19.84 12.39 8.40
N ARG A 389 -19.83 13.66 8.84
CA ARG A 389 -18.59 14.47 8.93
C ARG A 389 -17.70 14.16 10.14
N PHE A 390 -18.24 13.47 11.15
CA PHE A 390 -17.55 13.22 12.43
C PHE A 390 -17.16 11.76 12.70
N TYR A 391 -17.55 10.79 11.86
CA TYR A 391 -17.48 9.37 12.23
C TYR A 391 -16.78 8.43 11.25
N PHE A 392 -15.97 8.97 10.34
CA PHE A 392 -14.87 8.20 9.78
C PHE A 392 -13.60 8.57 10.57
N PRO A 393 -12.78 7.62 11.02
CA PRO A 393 -11.48 7.91 11.63
C PRO A 393 -10.59 8.83 10.76
N ASN A 394 -10.92 8.96 9.47
CA ASN A 394 -10.25 9.75 8.45
C ASN A 394 -11.08 10.97 7.96
N GLY A 395 -12.19 11.33 8.61
CA GLY A 395 -13.21 12.24 8.06
C GLY A 395 -12.86 13.73 8.10
N SER A 396 -12.22 14.22 9.17
CA SER A 396 -11.80 15.63 9.25
C SER A 396 -10.62 15.91 8.33
N LEU A 397 -9.70 14.95 8.19
CA LEU A 397 -8.54 15.08 7.32
C LEU A 397 -8.89 14.97 5.82
N GLY A 398 -10.04 14.38 5.49
CA GLY A 398 -10.59 14.31 4.13
C GLY A 398 -11.46 15.50 3.70
N LEU A 399 -11.48 16.61 4.45
CA LEU A 399 -12.24 17.81 4.04
C LEU A 399 -11.65 18.39 2.76
N ASP A 400 -12.46 18.39 1.71
CA ASP A 400 -12.09 18.93 0.41
C ASP A 400 -12.10 20.47 0.42
N TYR A 401 -11.34 21.06 -0.50
CA TYR A 401 -11.22 22.52 -0.66
C TYR A 401 -12.59 23.20 -0.77
N ASP A 402 -13.49 22.64 -1.57
CA ASP A 402 -14.83 23.19 -1.79
C ASP A 402 -15.62 23.26 -0.49
N VAL A 403 -15.48 22.28 0.40
CA VAL A 403 -16.16 22.28 1.70
C VAL A 403 -15.59 23.33 2.63
N LEU A 404 -14.25 23.48 2.65
CA LEU A 404 -13.56 24.45 3.49
C LEU A 404 -13.84 25.90 3.05
N SER A 405 -14.04 26.13 1.75
CA SER A 405 -14.40 27.43 1.20
C SER A 405 -15.79 27.93 1.62
N LEU A 406 -16.68 27.01 2.01
CA LEU A 406 -18.04 27.30 2.47
C LEU A 406 -18.14 27.64 3.97
N LEU A 407 -17.05 27.44 4.72
CA LEU A 407 -16.99 27.71 6.16
C LEU A 407 -16.86 29.21 6.46
N THR A 408 -17.22 29.63 7.67
CA THR A 408 -16.91 31.00 8.12
C THR A 408 -15.41 31.14 8.44
N PRO A 409 -14.87 32.37 8.53
CA PRO A 409 -13.49 32.59 8.93
C PRO A 409 -13.16 31.93 10.28
N GLU A 410 -14.07 32.04 11.26
CA GLU A 410 -13.93 31.47 12.60
C GLU A 410 -13.95 29.94 12.56
N GLU A 411 -14.78 29.34 11.71
CA GLU A 411 -14.84 27.89 11.54
C GLU A 411 -13.58 27.34 10.87
N ARG A 412 -13.06 28.01 9.83
CA ARG A 412 -11.77 27.65 9.21
C ARG A 412 -10.63 27.76 10.21
N MET A 413 -10.58 28.84 10.99
CA MET A 413 -9.60 29.03 12.05
C MET A 413 -9.74 27.97 13.16
N GLY A 414 -10.96 27.62 13.54
CA GLY A 414 -11.22 26.55 14.52
C GLY A 414 -10.74 25.18 14.04
N ILE A 415 -10.91 24.85 12.75
CA ILE A 415 -10.35 23.63 12.16
C ILE A 415 -8.82 23.69 12.16
N PHE A 416 -8.24 24.82 11.74
CA PHE A 416 -6.80 25.02 11.73
C PHE A 416 -6.19 24.81 13.13
N ASP A 417 -6.78 25.44 14.16
CA ASP A 417 -6.36 25.29 15.56
C ASP A 417 -6.54 23.85 16.06
N THR A 418 -7.67 23.21 15.75
CA THR A 418 -7.93 21.82 16.16
C THR A 418 -6.89 20.86 15.60
N VAL A 419 -6.50 21.03 14.34
CA VAL A 419 -5.49 20.18 13.69
C VAL A 419 -4.10 20.46 14.27
N LEU A 420 -3.75 21.73 14.49
CA LEU A 420 -2.49 22.14 15.13
C LEU A 420 -2.35 21.68 16.58
N GLU A 421 -3.45 21.62 17.34
CA GLU A 421 -3.46 21.19 18.74
C GLU A 421 -3.59 19.67 18.91
N SER A 422 -4.04 18.96 17.86
CA SER A 422 -4.14 17.51 17.86
C SER A 422 -2.78 16.82 17.80
N SER A 423 -2.72 15.57 18.26
CA SER A 423 -1.54 14.71 18.06
C SER A 423 -1.36 14.24 16.61
N ALA A 424 -2.26 14.63 15.68
CA ALA A 424 -2.24 14.16 14.29
C ALA A 424 -0.96 14.59 13.54
N LEU A 425 -0.46 15.80 13.78
CA LEU A 425 0.80 16.30 13.20
C LEU A 425 2.06 15.65 13.78
N THR A 426 1.91 14.78 14.78
CA THR A 426 3.02 14.04 15.42
C THR A 426 2.80 12.52 15.40
N SER A 427 1.73 12.06 14.75
CA SER A 427 1.32 10.65 14.71
C SER A 427 1.74 10.05 13.37
N ASP A 428 2.57 9.00 13.40
CA ASP A 428 3.10 8.31 12.21
C ASP A 428 2.00 7.92 11.19
N ASP A 429 0.78 7.61 11.66
CA ASP A 429 -0.33 7.15 10.81
C ASP A 429 -1.22 8.27 10.23
N LEU A 430 -1.12 9.53 10.72
CA LEU A 430 -2.06 10.62 10.39
C LEU A 430 -1.36 11.93 9.96
N GLU A 431 -0.03 11.96 9.99
CA GLU A 431 0.76 13.17 9.78
C GLU A 431 0.59 13.80 8.40
N GLU A 432 0.59 12.97 7.36
CA GLU A 432 0.42 13.36 5.96
C GLU A 432 -0.96 13.99 5.73
N ASP A 433 -1.99 13.32 6.22
CA ASP A 433 -3.38 13.73 6.09
C ASP A 433 -3.65 15.06 6.85
N ALA A 434 -3.01 15.26 8.00
CA ALA A 434 -3.05 16.51 8.76
C ALA A 434 -2.38 17.68 8.03
N ALA A 435 -1.20 17.48 7.45
CA ALA A 435 -0.50 18.51 6.69
C ALA A 435 -1.26 18.92 5.42
N GLN A 436 -1.87 17.95 4.72
CA GLN A 436 -2.70 18.21 3.55
C GLN A 436 -3.96 19.02 3.90
N LEU A 437 -4.63 18.69 5.02
CA LEU A 437 -5.79 19.45 5.49
C LEU A 437 -5.43 20.89 5.82
N LEU A 438 -4.34 21.13 6.57
CA LEU A 438 -3.88 22.49 6.86
C LEU A 438 -3.63 23.28 5.57
N GLY A 439 -2.99 22.65 4.57
CA GLY A 439 -2.77 23.26 3.26
C GLY A 439 -4.09 23.66 2.57
N ARG A 440 -5.09 22.77 2.56
CA ARG A 440 -6.41 23.06 2.01
C ARG A 440 -7.15 24.15 2.79
N VAL A 441 -7.01 24.18 4.12
CA VAL A 441 -7.58 25.26 4.96
C VAL A 441 -6.99 26.60 4.55
N VAL A 442 -5.67 26.70 4.44
CA VAL A 442 -4.99 27.93 4.00
C VAL A 442 -5.45 28.35 2.60
N LEU A 443 -5.49 27.40 1.65
CA LEU A 443 -5.96 27.68 0.30
C LEU A 443 -7.43 28.13 0.25
N SER A 444 -8.26 27.60 1.13
CA SER A 444 -9.69 27.96 1.20
C SER A 444 -9.96 29.34 1.82
N MET A 445 -8.98 29.93 2.53
CA MET A 445 -9.15 31.26 3.13
C MET A 445 -9.13 32.38 2.08
N PRO A 446 -10.12 33.28 2.05
CA PRO A 446 -10.04 34.53 1.31
C PRO A 446 -8.79 35.35 1.65
N ALA A 447 -8.32 36.12 0.69
CA ALA A 447 -7.07 36.90 0.83
C ALA A 447 -7.18 37.93 1.97
N GLU A 448 -8.36 38.48 2.23
CA GLU A 448 -8.60 39.44 3.32
C GLU A 448 -8.53 38.78 4.72
N GLU A 449 -8.72 37.47 4.80
CA GLU A 449 -8.76 36.70 6.05
C GLU A 449 -7.39 36.11 6.43
N PHE A 450 -6.51 35.94 5.45
CA PHE A 450 -5.17 35.37 5.62
C PHE A 450 -4.29 36.08 6.68
N PRO A 451 -4.32 37.43 6.83
CA PRO A 451 -3.56 38.09 7.90
C PRO A 451 -3.91 37.60 9.31
N SER A 452 -5.15 37.18 9.57
CA SER A 452 -5.56 36.65 10.88
C SER A 452 -4.92 35.28 11.16
N LEU A 453 -4.79 34.43 10.13
CA LEU A 453 -4.10 33.15 10.21
C LEU A 453 -2.60 33.33 10.46
N GLU A 454 -1.99 34.26 9.73
CA GLU A 454 -0.57 34.58 9.90
C GLU A 454 -0.27 35.03 11.33
N ARG A 455 -1.06 35.98 11.86
CA ARG A 455 -0.93 36.45 13.24
C ARG A 455 -1.07 35.32 14.26
N ARG A 456 -1.95 34.34 14.00
CA ARG A 456 -2.12 33.17 14.86
C ARG A 456 -0.88 32.27 14.87
N LEU A 457 -0.24 32.10 13.72
CA LEU A 457 1.01 31.32 13.62
C LEU A 457 2.20 32.02 14.28
N THR A 458 2.26 33.36 14.21
CA THR A 458 3.38 34.14 14.75
C THR A 458 3.24 34.57 16.20
N SER A 459 2.08 34.38 16.84
CA SER A 459 1.79 34.77 18.23
C SER A 459 1.99 33.67 19.28
N GLY A 460 2.39 32.45 18.89
CA GLY A 460 2.58 31.34 19.84
C GLY A 460 3.45 30.19 19.31
N GLU A 461 3.40 29.04 19.99
CA GLU A 461 4.16 27.82 19.64
C GLU A 461 3.68 27.11 18.35
N ALA A 462 2.63 27.64 17.70
CA ALA A 462 2.02 27.06 16.51
C ALA A 462 3.01 26.91 15.35
N LEU A 463 3.86 27.91 15.12
CA LEU A 463 4.91 27.87 14.11
C LEU A 463 5.96 26.78 14.42
N GLU A 464 6.35 26.61 15.69
CA GLU A 464 7.33 25.60 16.10
C GLU A 464 6.78 24.17 15.94
N LYS A 465 5.51 23.95 16.30
CA LYS A 465 4.82 22.67 16.08
C LYS A 465 4.73 22.32 14.59
N LEU A 466 4.40 23.31 13.75
CA LEU A 466 4.30 23.12 12.31
C LEU A 466 5.66 22.76 11.68
N LEU A 467 6.72 23.45 12.11
CA LEU A 467 8.09 23.18 11.64
C LEU A 467 8.61 21.83 12.16
N GLY A 468 8.16 21.37 13.34
CA GLY A 468 8.54 20.09 13.94
C GLY A 468 7.81 18.85 13.46
N SER A 469 6.82 18.99 12.58
CA SER A 469 6.20 17.86 11.87
C SER A 469 7.18 17.26 10.86
N ASN A 470 7.31 15.94 10.82
CA ASN A 470 8.03 15.16 9.82
C ASN A 470 7.22 14.89 8.54
N ALA A 471 5.97 15.38 8.43
CA ALA A 471 5.10 15.13 7.29
C ALA A 471 5.72 15.64 5.97
N PRO A 472 5.92 14.77 4.95
CA PRO A 472 6.49 15.18 3.66
C PRO A 472 5.68 16.28 2.96
N GLN A 473 4.38 16.30 3.18
CA GLN A 473 3.42 17.17 2.51
C GLN A 473 3.36 18.59 3.10
N LYS A 474 4.14 18.90 4.16
CA LYS A 474 4.22 20.26 4.73
C LYS A 474 4.80 21.30 3.75
N VAL A 475 5.49 20.86 2.70
CA VAL A 475 5.89 21.73 1.58
C VAL A 475 4.69 22.32 0.84
N LEU A 476 3.63 21.53 0.65
CA LEU A 476 2.40 22.00 0.00
C LEU A 476 1.70 23.08 0.84
N LEU A 477 1.80 22.98 2.16
CA LEU A 477 1.36 24.03 3.08
C LEU A 477 2.19 25.31 2.89
N GLY A 478 3.51 25.20 2.75
CA GLY A 478 4.37 26.35 2.43
C GLY A 478 3.98 27.05 1.12
N GLN A 479 3.72 26.26 0.07
CA GLN A 479 3.24 26.78 -1.22
C GLN A 479 1.87 27.46 -1.09
N ALA A 480 0.94 26.87 -0.33
CA ALA A 480 -0.34 27.49 -0.03
C ALA A 480 -0.17 28.84 0.69
N PHE A 481 0.77 28.92 1.64
CA PHE A 481 1.15 30.14 2.33
C PHE A 481 1.67 31.21 1.36
N THR A 482 2.59 30.85 0.46
CA THR A 482 3.12 31.79 -0.54
C THR A 482 2.05 32.26 -1.52
N GLN A 483 1.17 31.37 -1.99
CA GLN A 483 0.06 31.72 -2.87
C GLN A 483 -0.90 32.71 -2.18
N LYS A 484 -1.22 32.48 -0.90
CA LYS A 484 -2.10 33.38 -0.15
C LYS A 484 -1.44 34.69 0.23
N ALA A 485 -0.16 34.68 0.58
CA ALA A 485 0.62 35.88 0.81
C ALA A 485 0.63 36.78 -0.45
N LEU A 486 0.83 36.19 -1.63
CA LEU A 486 0.78 36.89 -2.91
C LEU A 486 -0.59 37.52 -3.19
N ALA A 487 -1.66 36.81 -2.83
CA ALA A 487 -3.03 37.30 -3.01
C ALA A 487 -3.39 38.40 -2.00
N SER A 488 -2.90 38.32 -0.75
CA SER A 488 -3.20 39.27 0.33
C SER A 488 -2.33 40.52 0.30
N LEU A 489 -1.07 40.38 -0.15
CA LEU A 489 -0.04 41.41 -0.14
C LEU A 489 0.66 41.38 -1.50
N PRO A 490 0.13 42.10 -2.51
CA PRO A 490 0.75 42.18 -3.82
C PRO A 490 2.19 42.68 -3.68
N LEU A 491 3.13 41.97 -4.31
CA LEU A 491 4.53 42.37 -4.39
C LEU A 491 4.65 43.79 -4.97
N LEU A 492 5.02 44.76 -4.14
CA LEU A 492 5.47 46.06 -4.63
C LEU A 492 6.78 45.81 -5.38
N LEU A 493 6.81 46.07 -6.69
CA LEU A 493 7.93 45.89 -7.62
C LEU A 493 9.13 46.84 -7.32
N GLY A 494 9.56 46.94 -6.06
CA GLY A 494 10.94 47.29 -5.74
C GLY A 494 11.84 46.14 -6.24
N SER A 495 12.99 46.47 -6.81
CA SER A 495 13.84 45.55 -7.59
C SER A 495 13.87 44.13 -7.02
N LEU A 496 13.41 43.14 -7.80
CA LEU A 496 13.51 41.72 -7.45
C LEU A 496 14.96 41.29 -7.13
N ASP A 497 15.94 42.09 -7.57
CA ASP A 497 17.37 41.91 -7.26
C ASP A 497 17.75 42.28 -5.82
N ASP A 498 16.92 43.05 -5.11
CA ASP A 498 17.16 43.47 -3.73
C ASP A 498 16.60 42.47 -2.69
N LEU A 499 15.93 41.40 -3.15
CA LEU A 499 15.39 40.36 -2.27
C LEU A 499 16.50 39.49 -1.68
N PRO A 500 16.41 39.13 -0.38
CA PRO A 500 17.33 38.18 0.23
C PRO A 500 17.36 36.87 -0.54
N SER A 501 18.56 36.42 -0.90
CA SER A 501 18.76 35.24 -1.76
C SER A 501 19.34 34.06 -0.97
N PHE A 502 18.83 32.86 -1.22
CA PHE A 502 19.31 31.60 -0.65
C PHE A 502 19.57 30.59 -1.77
N GLU A 503 20.61 29.78 -1.60
CA GLU A 503 20.98 28.73 -2.55
C GLU A 503 20.56 27.36 -1.98
N LEU A 504 19.84 26.57 -2.77
CA LEU A 504 19.42 25.20 -2.43
C LEU A 504 19.78 24.24 -3.55
N GLY A 505 20.13 23.00 -3.21
CA GLY A 505 20.36 21.94 -4.20
C GLY A 505 21.83 21.72 -4.53
N HIS A 506 22.11 21.19 -5.72
CA HIS A 506 23.44 20.68 -6.07
C HIS A 506 23.99 21.35 -7.33
N GLU A 507 25.21 21.87 -7.24
CA GLU A 507 25.97 22.35 -8.38
C GLU A 507 27.38 21.76 -8.36
N GLY A 508 27.67 20.90 -9.35
CA GLY A 508 28.96 20.23 -9.43
C GLY A 508 29.23 19.37 -8.19
N GLY A 509 30.29 19.69 -7.44
CA GLY A 509 30.67 19.00 -6.19
C GLY A 509 30.24 19.73 -4.92
N ALA A 510 29.41 20.76 -5.01
CA ALA A 510 28.91 21.52 -3.88
C ALA A 510 27.41 21.27 -3.68
N ALA A 511 27.00 21.01 -2.44
CA ALA A 511 25.62 21.03 -2.02
C ALA A 511 25.35 22.31 -1.22
N TYR A 512 24.32 23.04 -1.60
CA TYR A 512 23.83 24.23 -0.94
C TYR A 512 22.58 23.86 -0.14
N LEU A 513 22.66 24.02 1.18
CA LEU A 513 21.62 23.66 2.13
C LEU A 513 21.31 24.83 3.05
N VAL A 514 20.19 24.77 3.75
CA VAL A 514 19.90 25.63 4.90
C VAL A 514 20.01 24.75 6.14
N ASN A 515 20.98 25.03 7.01
CA ASN A 515 21.25 24.24 8.20
C ASN A 515 20.10 24.34 9.18
N VAL A 516 19.54 23.18 9.48
CA VAL A 516 18.45 23.02 10.42
C VAL A 516 18.94 22.13 11.54
N SER A 517 19.57 22.75 12.55
CA SER A 517 20.07 22.02 13.71
C SER A 517 18.92 21.23 14.34
N SER A 518 19.04 19.90 14.44
CA SER A 518 17.99 18.99 14.96
C SER A 518 16.66 18.97 14.20
N GLY A 519 16.64 19.34 12.90
CA GLY A 519 15.43 19.28 12.06
C GLY A 519 14.41 20.39 12.31
N LEU A 520 14.72 21.36 13.18
CA LEU A 520 13.90 22.55 13.45
C LEU A 520 14.57 23.85 12.97
N VAL A 521 13.86 24.63 12.15
CA VAL A 521 14.34 25.96 11.74
C VAL A 521 14.32 26.86 12.98
N PRO A 522 15.44 27.52 13.34
CA PRO A 522 15.48 28.32 14.56
C PRO A 522 14.45 29.47 14.52
N THR A 523 13.58 29.52 15.53
CA THR A 523 12.58 30.56 15.73
C THR A 523 12.91 31.39 16.97
N LYS A 524 12.66 32.71 16.97
CA LYS A 524 12.71 33.55 18.19
C LYS A 524 11.64 34.63 18.20
N PRO A 525 11.06 34.98 19.36
CA PRO A 525 10.16 36.12 19.47
C PRO A 525 10.94 37.44 19.28
N VAL A 526 10.42 38.31 18.40
CA VAL A 526 11.00 39.59 17.99
C VAL A 526 9.91 40.66 18.02
N ALA A 527 10.22 41.84 18.58
CA ALA A 527 9.22 42.91 18.74
C ALA A 527 8.75 43.48 17.39
N ALA A 528 7.47 43.81 17.27
CA ALA A 528 6.88 44.35 16.04
C ALA A 528 7.67 45.56 15.45
N GLU A 529 8.20 46.42 16.32
CA GLU A 529 8.97 47.63 15.97
C GLU A 529 10.34 47.35 15.33
N THR A 530 10.83 46.11 15.40
CA THR A 530 12.14 45.71 14.87
C THR A 530 12.10 45.16 13.45
N TRP A 531 10.90 45.09 12.84
CA TRP A 531 10.70 44.71 11.44
C TRP A 531 10.80 45.93 10.52
N ASP A 532 11.48 45.81 9.37
CA ASP A 532 11.64 46.91 8.42
C ASP A 532 10.33 47.15 7.64
N VAL A 533 9.62 48.21 8.02
CA VAL A 533 8.32 48.62 7.47
C VAL A 533 8.37 48.83 5.94
N LYS A 534 9.54 49.11 5.35
CA LYS A 534 9.68 49.40 3.92
C LYS A 534 9.84 48.17 3.01
N LYS A 535 10.04 46.97 3.57
CA LYS A 535 10.32 45.75 2.80
C LYS A 535 9.15 44.76 2.68
N GLY A 536 7.94 45.19 3.05
CA GLY A 536 6.71 44.44 2.77
C GLY A 536 5.79 44.17 3.95
N VAL A 537 5.96 44.83 5.10
CA VAL A 537 5.00 44.75 6.22
C VAL A 537 4.57 46.16 6.62
N SER A 538 3.61 46.71 5.88
CA SER A 538 2.87 47.90 6.32
C SER A 538 1.59 47.46 7.00
N LEU A 539 1.66 47.17 8.29
CA LEU A 539 0.49 47.13 9.15
C LEU A 539 0.51 48.42 9.96
N GLU A 540 -0.01 49.50 9.37
CA GLU A 540 -0.31 50.71 10.12
C GLU A 540 -1.33 50.35 11.21
N ALA A 541 -0.85 50.27 12.45
CA ALA A 541 -1.59 50.01 13.69
C ALA A 541 -2.49 48.74 13.69
N GLU A 542 -1.90 47.57 13.97
CA GLU A 542 -2.68 46.35 14.24
C GLU A 542 -3.50 46.48 15.55
N PRO A 543 -4.83 46.34 15.51
CA PRO A 543 -5.61 46.18 16.74
C PRO A 543 -5.38 44.78 17.34
N ALA A 544 -5.27 44.72 18.66
CA ALA A 544 -5.07 43.48 19.43
C ALA A 544 -6.23 42.48 19.25
N LEU A 545 -5.95 41.17 19.27
CA LEU A 545 -6.98 40.13 19.27
C LEU A 545 -7.88 40.23 20.52
N PRO A 546 -9.11 39.66 20.50
CA PRO A 546 -9.91 39.51 21.71
C PRO A 546 -9.09 38.71 22.75
N GLN A 547 -8.80 39.33 23.90
CA GLN A 547 -7.93 38.86 25.02
C GLN A 547 -6.44 39.22 24.94
N GLU A 548 -5.95 39.84 23.88
CA GLU A 548 -4.56 40.29 23.77
C GLU A 548 -4.44 41.71 24.35
N ALA A 549 -3.51 41.92 25.29
CA ALA A 549 -3.30 43.23 25.89
C ALA A 549 -2.70 44.20 24.86
N ALA A 550 -3.30 45.38 24.67
CA ALA A 550 -2.76 46.40 23.78
C ALA A 550 -1.34 46.82 24.25
N GLY A 551 -0.33 46.41 23.49
CA GLY A 551 1.09 46.64 23.77
C GLY A 551 1.98 45.91 22.76
N ALA A 552 3.30 46.18 22.80
CA ALA A 552 4.30 45.66 21.85
C ALA A 552 4.32 44.12 21.82
N SER A 553 3.49 43.52 20.96
CA SER A 553 3.43 42.07 20.76
C SER A 553 4.75 41.61 20.12
N GLN A 554 5.35 40.57 20.70
CA GLN A 554 6.49 39.88 20.10
C GLN A 554 5.94 38.84 19.11
N ARG A 555 6.51 38.80 17.90
CA ARG A 555 6.16 37.85 16.84
C ARG A 555 7.30 36.88 16.61
N MET A 556 7.01 35.61 16.34
CA MET A 556 8.04 34.61 16.04
C MET A 556 8.71 34.89 14.69
N ALA A 557 10.03 35.06 14.71
CA ALA A 557 10.90 35.28 13.56
C ALA A 557 11.61 34.00 13.13
N LEU A 558 11.82 33.83 11.82
CA LEU A 558 12.60 32.74 11.22
C LEU A 558 14.07 33.16 11.03
N TYR A 559 15.00 32.21 11.24
CA TYR A 559 16.42 32.38 10.94
C TYR A 559 16.93 31.23 10.09
N PHE A 560 17.73 31.55 9.08
CA PHE A 560 18.32 30.58 8.16
C PHE A 560 19.84 30.60 8.30
N GLU A 561 20.46 29.43 8.35
CA GLU A 561 21.92 29.28 8.41
C GLU A 561 22.37 28.56 7.13
N PRO A 562 22.59 29.27 6.01
CA PRO A 562 23.00 28.62 4.76
C PRO A 562 24.32 27.86 4.98
N VAL A 563 24.39 26.64 4.48
CA VAL A 563 25.57 25.78 4.56
C VAL A 563 25.95 25.36 3.16
N LYS A 564 27.24 25.55 2.85
CA LYS A 564 27.85 25.00 1.66
C LYS A 564 28.66 23.77 2.05
N HIS A 565 28.24 22.62 1.55
CA HIS A 565 29.01 21.38 1.65
C HIS A 565 29.82 21.17 0.38
N ASN A 566 31.14 21.27 0.49
CA ASN A 566 32.04 20.97 -0.62
C ASN A 566 32.53 19.52 -0.49
N PHE A 567 32.26 18.70 -1.51
CA PHE A 567 32.68 17.31 -1.56
C PHE A 567 33.94 17.15 -2.41
N GLN A 568 35.09 16.94 -1.75
CA GLN A 568 36.35 16.65 -2.43
C GLN A 568 36.68 15.15 -2.35
N ALA A 569 36.86 14.51 -3.51
CA ALA A 569 37.03 13.05 -3.67
C ALA A 569 38.27 12.41 -2.98
N ARG A 570 39.07 13.16 -2.22
CA ARG A 570 40.29 12.64 -1.55
C ARG A 570 40.45 13.00 -0.07
N TYR A 571 39.71 13.96 0.50
CA TYR A 571 40.00 14.46 1.86
C TYR A 571 38.74 14.93 2.60
N GLY A 572 37.76 14.04 2.82
CA GLY A 572 36.58 14.34 3.65
C GLY A 572 35.64 15.42 3.10
N SER A 573 34.39 15.42 3.55
CA SER A 573 33.44 16.50 3.30
C SER A 573 33.83 17.72 4.15
N SER A 574 33.98 18.90 3.55
CA SER A 574 34.13 20.14 4.31
C SER A 574 32.79 20.88 4.33
N THR A 575 32.32 21.18 5.54
CA THR A 575 31.16 22.03 5.76
C THR A 575 31.65 23.46 5.96
N GLU A 576 31.27 24.37 5.07
CA GLU A 576 31.47 25.81 5.26
C GLU A 576 30.13 26.41 5.71
N PRO A 577 29.94 26.65 7.01
CA PRO A 577 28.75 27.37 7.47
C PRO A 577 28.81 28.81 6.98
N GLY A 578 27.75 29.26 6.33
CA GLY A 578 27.52 30.64 5.99
C GLY A 578 27.11 31.47 7.20
N THR A 579 27.10 32.79 7.02
CA THR A 579 26.63 33.71 8.07
C THR A 579 25.14 33.49 8.30
N ARG A 580 24.75 33.27 9.57
CA ARG A 580 23.35 33.23 9.98
C ARG A 580 22.61 34.46 9.46
N SER A 581 21.45 34.22 8.86
CA SER A 581 20.61 35.26 8.30
C SER A 581 20.09 36.20 9.40
N ARG A 582 19.64 37.39 9.01
CA ARG A 582 18.81 38.23 9.91
C ARG A 582 17.48 37.54 10.21
N ALA A 583 16.69 38.14 11.11
CA ALA A 583 15.31 37.73 11.35
C ALA A 583 14.45 37.95 10.07
N PHE A 584 13.67 36.93 9.71
CA PHE A 584 12.68 36.97 8.63
C PHE A 584 11.28 36.84 9.21
N HIS A 585 10.37 37.67 8.71
CA HIS A 585 8.95 37.51 8.97
C HIS A 585 8.43 36.35 8.11
N PRO A 586 7.49 35.49 8.56
CA PRO A 586 7.03 34.36 7.75
C PRO A 586 6.48 34.72 6.37
N LEU A 587 5.89 35.91 6.21
CA LEU A 587 5.42 36.44 4.91
C LEU A 587 6.46 37.21 4.11
N GLU A 588 7.68 37.36 4.62
CA GLU A 588 8.73 38.09 3.92
C GLU A 588 9.18 37.32 2.68
N TRP A 589 9.30 38.03 1.56
CA TRP A 589 9.68 37.45 0.28
C TRP A 589 11.18 37.16 0.22
N VAL A 590 11.51 35.95 -0.23
CA VAL A 590 12.88 35.48 -0.43
C VAL A 590 13.05 34.89 -1.83
N ARG A 591 14.23 35.13 -2.41
CA ARG A 591 14.65 34.52 -3.67
C ARG A 591 15.43 33.25 -3.37
N VAL A 592 15.06 32.13 -3.99
CA VAL A 592 15.73 30.85 -3.79
C VAL A 592 16.25 30.35 -5.13
N GLU A 593 17.57 30.22 -5.22
CA GLU A 593 18.25 29.63 -6.39
C GLU A 593 18.36 28.13 -6.18
N VAL A 594 17.60 27.37 -6.96
CA VAL A 594 17.58 25.91 -6.90
C VAL A 594 18.55 25.37 -7.94
N HIS A 595 19.68 24.84 -7.47
CA HIS A 595 20.72 24.22 -8.28
C HIS A 595 20.40 22.74 -8.56
N GLY A 596 20.51 22.35 -9.82
CA GLY A 596 20.18 21.01 -10.31
C GLY A 596 20.34 20.89 -11.83
N PRO A 597 19.85 19.81 -12.47
CA PRO A 597 19.94 19.64 -13.92
C PRO A 597 19.20 20.73 -14.70
N GLU A 598 18.17 21.33 -14.11
CA GLU A 598 17.48 22.51 -14.60
C GLU A 598 17.52 23.59 -13.50
N PRO A 599 18.55 24.45 -13.48
CA PRO A 599 18.66 25.49 -12.48
C PRO A 599 17.49 26.47 -12.62
N ARG A 600 16.83 26.80 -11.52
CA ARG A 600 15.68 27.69 -11.51
C ARG A 600 15.71 28.60 -10.29
N THR A 601 15.30 29.84 -10.49
CA THR A 601 15.08 30.79 -9.40
C THR A 601 13.60 30.76 -9.03
N GLN A 602 13.31 30.51 -7.76
CA GLN A 602 11.97 30.53 -7.19
C GLN A 602 11.81 31.72 -6.27
N LEU A 603 10.64 32.35 -6.34
CA LEU A 603 10.24 33.39 -5.41
C LEU A 603 9.24 32.78 -4.45
N MET A 604 9.53 32.83 -3.16
CA MET A 604 8.67 32.24 -2.13
C MET A 604 8.69 33.07 -0.84
N THR A 605 7.77 32.77 0.07
CA THR A 605 7.79 33.34 1.42
C THR A 605 8.85 32.65 2.29
N ALA A 606 9.35 33.35 3.31
CA ALA A 606 10.25 32.75 4.29
C ALA A 606 9.61 31.53 5.00
N MET A 607 8.28 31.50 5.16
CA MET A 607 7.54 30.33 5.65
C MET A 607 7.74 29.10 4.76
N GLU A 608 7.58 29.26 3.43
CA GLU A 608 7.78 28.16 2.48
C GLU A 608 9.22 27.64 2.53
N LEU A 609 10.22 28.54 2.59
CA LEU A 609 11.62 28.18 2.75
C LEU A 609 11.87 27.41 4.06
N ALA A 610 11.24 27.81 5.16
CA ALA A 610 11.37 27.13 6.46
C ALA A 610 10.73 25.75 6.49
N LEU A 611 9.57 25.57 5.85
CA LEU A 611 8.93 24.27 5.72
C LEU A 611 9.72 23.34 4.79
N HIS A 612 10.32 23.87 3.73
CA HIS A 612 11.27 23.15 2.90
C HIS A 612 12.53 22.73 3.65
N ALA A 613 13.12 23.62 4.46
CA ALA A 613 14.34 23.35 5.20
C ALA A 613 14.12 22.37 6.38
N SER A 614 12.93 22.36 6.98
CA SER A 614 12.61 21.51 8.14
C SER A 614 12.23 20.07 7.79
N LEU A 615 12.14 19.69 6.51
CA LEU A 615 11.93 18.28 6.16
C LEU A 615 13.09 17.43 6.69
N PRO A 616 12.83 16.28 7.37
CA PRO A 616 13.88 15.40 7.82
C PRO A 616 14.73 15.02 6.63
N ASP A 617 16.05 15.05 6.82
CA ASP A 617 17.04 15.14 5.75
C ASP A 617 16.91 13.98 4.75
N GLU A 618 16.03 14.17 3.76
CA GLU A 618 15.93 13.35 2.58
C GLU A 618 17.25 13.40 1.82
N ALA A 619 18.24 14.24 2.17
CA ALA A 619 19.58 14.14 1.64
C ALA A 619 20.22 12.76 1.81
N LEU A 620 19.72 11.86 2.68
CA LEU A 620 20.12 10.44 2.71
C LEU A 620 19.42 9.60 1.61
N ILE A 621 18.17 9.92 1.30
CA ILE A 621 17.35 9.29 0.25
C ILE A 621 17.74 9.84 -1.13
N TRP A 622 17.82 11.16 -1.25
CA TRP A 622 18.49 11.89 -2.30
C TRP A 622 20.00 11.64 -2.33
N GLU A 623 20.72 11.19 -1.29
CA GLU A 623 22.11 10.67 -1.46
C GLU A 623 22.08 9.38 -2.28
N ALA A 624 21.12 8.50 -1.99
CA ALA A 624 20.95 7.24 -2.70
C ALA A 624 20.50 7.49 -4.15
N VAL A 625 19.61 8.47 -4.37
CA VAL A 625 19.09 8.85 -5.69
C VAL A 625 20.06 9.77 -6.46
N SER A 626 20.77 10.67 -5.80
CA SER A 626 21.79 11.53 -6.43
C SER A 626 23.07 10.76 -6.72
N ARG A 627 23.41 9.69 -5.98
CA ARG A 627 24.41 8.69 -6.45
C ARG A 627 23.95 7.88 -7.65
N ILE A 628 22.64 7.65 -7.78
CA ILE A 628 22.03 7.11 -9.02
C ILE A 628 22.13 8.14 -10.17
N ILE A 629 22.12 9.44 -9.87
CA ILE A 629 22.40 10.54 -10.82
C ILE A 629 23.92 10.80 -11.00
N GLU A 630 24.80 10.44 -10.07
CA GLU A 630 26.25 10.42 -10.32
C GLU A 630 26.62 9.25 -11.24
N MET A 631 25.78 8.20 -11.31
CA MET A 631 25.80 7.25 -12.41
C MET A 631 25.39 7.87 -13.77
N HIS A 632 24.77 9.05 -13.80
CA HIS A 632 24.64 9.87 -15.01
C HIS A 632 25.99 10.49 -15.44
N MET A 633 26.99 10.61 -14.55
CA MET A 633 28.38 10.89 -14.98
C MET A 633 29.04 9.67 -15.61
N PHE A 634 28.65 8.46 -15.18
CA PHE A 634 28.98 7.22 -15.91
C PHE A 634 28.25 7.16 -17.25
N TYR A 635 26.99 7.65 -17.32
CA TYR A 635 26.26 7.86 -18.58
C TYR A 635 26.97 8.87 -19.48
N HIS A 636 27.52 9.98 -18.97
CA HIS A 636 28.32 10.91 -19.77
C HIS A 636 29.69 10.35 -20.18
N ALA A 637 30.37 9.57 -19.33
CA ALA A 637 31.64 8.91 -19.66
C ALA A 637 31.45 7.76 -20.68
N VAL A 638 30.35 7.00 -20.58
CA VAL A 638 29.97 5.93 -21.52
C VAL A 638 29.36 6.50 -22.82
N SER A 639 28.61 7.60 -22.73
CA SER A 639 28.09 8.34 -23.90
C SER A 639 29.20 9.11 -24.62
N ALA A 640 30.26 9.54 -23.92
CA ALA A 640 31.51 10.00 -24.53
C ALA A 640 32.26 8.85 -25.24
N LEU A 641 32.20 7.62 -24.71
CA LEU A 641 32.70 6.40 -25.37
C LEU A 641 31.87 5.99 -26.60
N ALA A 642 30.57 6.31 -26.63
CA ALA A 642 29.71 6.16 -27.80
C ALA A 642 29.90 7.28 -28.84
N LYS A 643 30.48 8.42 -28.43
CA LYS A 643 30.89 9.54 -29.30
C LYS A 643 32.35 9.45 -29.78
N ALA A 644 33.16 8.56 -29.21
CA ALA A 644 34.51 8.31 -29.69
C ALA A 644 34.45 7.61 -31.06
N PRO A 645 35.20 8.09 -32.08
CA PRO A 645 35.19 7.47 -33.40
C PRO A 645 35.68 6.02 -33.30
N LEU A 646 34.86 5.09 -33.78
CA LEU A 646 35.28 3.73 -34.04
C LEU A 646 36.30 3.77 -35.19
N LEU A 647 37.59 3.67 -34.85
CA LEU A 647 38.79 3.54 -35.71
C LEU A 647 39.17 4.76 -36.59
N PRO A 648 40.36 5.36 -36.40
CA PRO A 648 41.06 6.05 -37.48
C PRO A 648 41.84 5.00 -38.29
N GLY A 649 41.26 4.44 -39.35
CA GLY A 649 41.98 3.41 -40.10
C GLY A 649 41.29 2.70 -41.26
N VAL A 650 40.18 3.22 -41.80
CA VAL A 650 39.58 2.65 -43.02
C VAL A 650 39.39 3.76 -44.04
N PRO A 651 39.98 3.66 -45.26
CA PRO A 651 39.90 4.70 -46.27
C PRO A 651 38.48 4.87 -46.80
N ALA A 652 38.17 6.11 -47.19
CA ALA A 652 36.84 6.65 -47.49
C ALA A 652 36.21 6.18 -48.81
N THR A 653 36.31 4.89 -49.15
CA THR A 653 35.69 4.32 -50.37
C THR A 653 34.95 3.03 -50.05
N ALA A 654 33.84 3.15 -49.34
CA ALA A 654 32.81 2.11 -49.24
C ALA A 654 31.48 2.77 -48.86
N VAL A 655 30.91 3.52 -49.80
CA VAL A 655 29.54 4.06 -49.70
C VAL A 655 28.58 2.96 -50.11
N GLU A 656 28.28 2.03 -49.19
CA GLU A 656 27.13 1.11 -49.36
C GLU A 656 26.60 0.48 -48.03
N GLY A 657 27.10 0.88 -46.87
CA GLY A 657 26.71 0.31 -45.57
C GLY A 657 25.93 1.24 -44.62
N GLY A 658 25.33 2.32 -45.12
CA GLY A 658 24.77 3.40 -44.28
C GLY A 658 23.66 2.95 -43.33
N ALA A 659 22.81 2.01 -43.75
CA ALA A 659 21.71 1.51 -42.94
C ALA A 659 22.17 0.59 -41.78
N LEU A 660 23.19 -0.23 -42.00
CA LEU A 660 23.70 -1.17 -40.97
C LEU A 660 24.46 -0.44 -39.86
N ALA A 661 25.25 0.58 -40.22
CA ALA A 661 25.95 1.42 -39.26
C ALA A 661 24.99 2.36 -38.48
N ALA A 662 23.91 2.82 -39.12
CA ALA A 662 22.86 3.59 -38.47
C ALA A 662 22.01 2.72 -37.53
N ALA A 663 21.64 1.50 -37.95
CA ALA A 663 20.94 0.52 -37.13
C ALA A 663 21.78 0.08 -35.92
N GLN A 664 23.09 -0.15 -36.10
CA GLN A 664 24.00 -0.42 -34.99
C GLN A 664 24.13 0.76 -34.02
N ARG A 665 24.21 2.01 -34.50
CA ARG A 665 24.23 3.20 -33.63
C ARG A 665 22.92 3.43 -32.89
N ALA A 666 21.78 3.18 -33.53
CA ALA A 666 20.46 3.30 -32.91
C ALA A 666 20.25 2.20 -31.86
N ALA A 667 20.64 0.96 -32.17
CA ALA A 667 20.61 -0.17 -31.24
C ALA A 667 21.51 0.09 -30.03
N VAL A 668 22.72 0.63 -30.21
CA VAL A 668 23.64 1.00 -29.12
C VAL A 668 23.08 2.12 -28.24
N ARG A 669 22.40 3.14 -28.81
CA ARG A 669 21.75 4.21 -28.01
C ARG A 669 20.57 3.70 -27.19
N GLN A 670 19.67 2.91 -27.80
CA GLN A 670 18.55 2.28 -27.09
C GLN A 670 19.06 1.34 -25.99
N PHE A 671 20.15 0.64 -26.25
CA PHE A 671 20.81 -0.28 -25.34
C PHE A 671 21.50 0.44 -24.16
N VAL A 672 22.16 1.59 -24.37
CA VAL A 672 22.77 2.39 -23.28
C VAL A 672 21.70 2.98 -22.34
N GLY A 673 20.56 3.44 -22.88
CA GLY A 673 19.42 3.86 -22.05
C GLY A 673 18.81 2.73 -21.21
N ARG A 674 18.76 1.50 -21.76
CA ARG A 674 18.25 0.30 -21.05
C ARG A 674 19.25 -0.29 -20.05
N MET A 675 20.56 -0.16 -20.31
CA MET A 675 21.60 -0.55 -19.37
C MET A 675 21.70 0.41 -18.18
N ALA A 676 21.47 1.70 -18.38
CA ALA A 676 21.32 2.65 -17.28
C ALA A 676 20.19 2.19 -16.36
N LEU A 677 19.00 1.87 -16.91
CA LEU A 677 17.87 1.32 -16.18
C LEU A 677 18.21 0.02 -15.41
N LEU A 678 18.85 -0.97 -16.05
CA LEU A 678 19.25 -2.23 -15.41
C LEU A 678 20.29 -2.05 -14.30
N THR A 679 21.18 -1.08 -14.42
CA THR A 679 22.21 -0.80 -13.42
C THR A 679 21.61 -0.04 -12.22
N THR A 680 20.64 0.85 -12.45
CA THR A 680 19.81 1.48 -11.41
C THR A 680 18.94 0.45 -10.68
N LEU A 681 18.43 -0.55 -11.40
CA LEU A 681 17.62 -1.65 -10.83
C LEU A 681 18.46 -2.65 -10.00
N ALA A 682 19.74 -2.83 -10.30
CA ALA A 682 20.65 -3.68 -9.52
C ALA A 682 21.11 -3.05 -8.20
N VAL A 683 21.04 -1.71 -8.07
CA VAL A 683 21.28 -1.00 -6.81
C VAL A 683 20.18 -1.29 -5.77
N VAL A 684 18.96 -1.56 -6.20
CA VAL A 684 17.86 -2.01 -5.31
C VAL A 684 18.20 -3.33 -4.63
N ASP A 685 18.94 -4.22 -5.29
CA ASP A 685 19.35 -5.51 -4.74
C ASP A 685 20.38 -5.38 -3.59
N THR A 686 21.23 -4.36 -3.64
CA THR A 686 22.15 -4.01 -2.53
C THR A 686 21.44 -3.54 -1.27
N TRP A 687 20.22 -2.99 -1.41
CA TRP A 687 19.39 -2.49 -0.30
C TRP A 687 18.16 -3.37 -0.05
N ARG A 688 18.04 -4.53 -0.72
CA ARG A 688 16.91 -5.45 -0.60
C ARG A 688 16.68 -5.88 0.85
N ALA A 689 17.76 -6.04 1.62
CA ALA A 689 17.67 -6.42 3.02
C ALA A 689 17.04 -5.30 3.87
N GLU A 690 17.41 -4.03 3.66
CA GLU A 690 16.78 -2.88 4.30
C GLU A 690 15.34 -2.68 3.84
N LEU A 691 15.07 -2.71 2.53
CA LEU A 691 13.74 -2.53 1.95
C LEU A 691 12.77 -3.65 2.38
N SER A 692 13.24 -4.88 2.58
CA SER A 692 12.38 -5.98 3.04
C SER A 692 11.89 -5.84 4.49
N ARG A 693 12.46 -4.92 5.28
CA ARG A 693 12.10 -4.70 6.69
C ARG A 693 10.82 -3.88 6.83
N THR A 694 10.53 -3.00 5.87
CA THR A 694 9.31 -2.18 5.84
C THR A 694 8.23 -2.85 4.97
N ALA A 695 6.96 -2.50 5.17
CA ALA A 695 5.88 -3.09 4.37
C ALA A 695 5.91 -2.55 2.93
N GLU A 696 6.18 -1.26 2.81
CA GLU A 696 6.30 -0.45 1.60
C GLU A 696 7.49 -0.95 0.76
N GLY A 697 8.62 -1.22 1.41
CA GLY A 697 9.78 -1.77 0.74
C GLY A 697 9.57 -3.22 0.28
N ARG A 698 8.75 -4.02 0.97
CA ARG A 698 8.35 -5.36 0.47
C ARG A 698 7.43 -5.27 -0.76
N TYR A 699 6.50 -4.32 -0.80
CA TYR A 699 5.66 -4.09 -1.98
C TYR A 699 6.48 -3.56 -3.16
N PHE A 700 7.36 -2.61 -2.90
CA PHE A 700 8.32 -2.11 -3.89
C PHE A 700 9.19 -3.24 -4.45
N LEU A 701 9.74 -4.12 -3.59
CA LEU A 701 10.53 -5.28 -4.02
C LEU A 701 9.69 -6.27 -4.85
N ALA A 702 8.41 -6.47 -4.53
CA ALA A 702 7.53 -7.34 -5.31
C ALA A 702 7.25 -6.78 -6.72
N VAL A 703 6.99 -5.47 -6.83
CA VAL A 703 6.80 -4.78 -8.11
C VAL A 703 8.11 -4.73 -8.90
N HIS A 704 9.23 -4.49 -8.21
CA HIS A 704 10.58 -4.50 -8.78
C HIS A 704 10.97 -5.87 -9.34
N ASP A 705 10.71 -6.95 -8.60
CA ASP A 705 10.95 -8.33 -9.04
C ASP A 705 10.10 -8.69 -10.27
N LEU A 706 8.84 -8.25 -10.30
CA LEU A 706 7.93 -8.45 -11.44
C LEU A 706 8.37 -7.64 -12.67
N ALA A 707 8.79 -6.39 -12.47
CA ALA A 707 9.30 -5.51 -13.51
C ALA A 707 10.63 -6.03 -14.10
N LEU A 708 11.54 -6.55 -13.27
CA LEU A 708 12.76 -7.21 -13.72
C LEU A 708 12.46 -8.45 -14.55
N LEU A 709 11.48 -9.27 -14.13
CA LEU A 709 11.06 -10.45 -14.88
C LEU A 709 10.43 -10.10 -16.23
N ALA A 710 9.59 -9.06 -16.27
CA ALA A 710 8.93 -8.58 -17.48
C ALA A 710 9.90 -7.91 -18.47
N LEU A 711 10.83 -7.08 -17.98
CA LEU A 711 11.88 -6.44 -18.78
C LEU A 711 12.89 -7.48 -19.31
N ALA A 712 13.23 -8.49 -18.49
CA ALA A 712 14.02 -9.63 -18.94
C ALA A 712 13.27 -10.41 -20.04
N ALA A 713 12.01 -10.74 -19.86
CA ALA A 713 11.26 -11.52 -20.85
C ALA A 713 11.11 -10.80 -22.21
N ARG A 714 10.86 -9.47 -22.22
CA ARG A 714 10.59 -8.70 -23.44
C ARG A 714 11.83 -8.40 -24.30
N ASP A 715 12.98 -8.13 -23.68
CA ASP A 715 14.15 -7.60 -24.38
C ASP A 715 15.25 -8.63 -24.68
N ILE A 716 15.17 -9.84 -24.10
CA ILE A 716 16.21 -10.87 -24.29
C ILE A 716 16.27 -11.40 -25.74
N SER A 717 15.17 -11.40 -26.52
CA SER A 717 15.21 -11.90 -27.92
C SER A 717 16.05 -11.03 -28.87
N LYS A 718 15.95 -9.70 -28.75
CA LYS A 718 16.73 -8.72 -29.55
C LYS A 718 18.19 -8.62 -29.11
N LEU A 719 18.46 -8.92 -27.84
CA LEU A 719 19.79 -8.86 -27.25
C LEU A 719 20.61 -10.15 -27.49
N VAL A 720 19.97 -11.32 -27.50
CA VAL A 720 20.62 -12.61 -27.80
C VAL A 720 21.02 -12.71 -29.28
N SER A 721 20.17 -12.21 -30.18
CA SER A 721 20.40 -12.25 -31.63
C SER A 721 21.46 -11.25 -32.13
N SER A 722 21.82 -10.23 -31.34
CA SER A 722 22.71 -9.13 -31.77
C SER A 722 24.18 -9.27 -31.35
N GLY A 723 24.53 -10.28 -30.54
CA GLY A 723 25.91 -10.52 -30.07
C GLY A 723 26.45 -9.49 -29.04
N ILE A 724 25.64 -8.49 -28.69
CA ILE A 724 26.01 -7.35 -27.82
C ILE A 724 26.37 -7.80 -26.39
N TRP A 725 25.75 -8.86 -25.88
CA TRP A 725 26.05 -9.40 -24.54
C TRP A 725 27.48 -9.91 -24.36
N ARG A 726 28.10 -10.49 -25.40
CA ARG A 726 29.51 -10.92 -25.34
C ARG A 726 30.45 -9.73 -25.24
N GLU A 727 30.18 -8.70 -26.03
CA GLU A 727 30.99 -7.47 -26.02
C GLU A 727 30.86 -6.72 -24.70
N MET A 728 29.67 -6.70 -24.09
CA MET A 728 29.45 -6.18 -22.74
C MET A 728 30.20 -6.95 -21.66
N ALA A 729 30.06 -8.29 -21.64
CA ALA A 729 30.72 -9.12 -20.63
C ALA A 729 32.24 -8.98 -20.72
N TYR A 730 32.77 -8.88 -21.94
CA TYR A 730 34.18 -8.64 -22.24
C TYR A 730 34.64 -7.24 -21.80
N ARG A 731 33.95 -6.16 -22.20
CA ARG A 731 34.33 -4.77 -21.86
C ARG A 731 34.07 -4.40 -20.41
N GLY A 732 32.98 -4.87 -19.81
CA GLY A 732 32.68 -4.72 -18.38
C GLY A 732 33.67 -5.49 -17.50
N GLY A 733 34.08 -6.69 -17.93
CA GLY A 733 35.17 -7.44 -17.32
C GLY A 733 36.51 -6.69 -17.41
N LEU A 734 36.82 -6.08 -18.55
CA LEU A 734 38.01 -5.25 -18.73
C LEU A 734 38.00 -4.02 -17.80
N LEU A 735 36.90 -3.27 -17.73
CA LEU A 735 36.73 -2.11 -16.86
C LEU A 735 36.84 -2.47 -15.37
N LEU A 736 36.28 -3.60 -14.95
CA LEU A 736 36.44 -4.10 -13.58
C LEU A 736 37.86 -4.55 -13.28
N SER A 737 38.55 -5.17 -14.24
CA SER A 737 39.95 -5.58 -14.08
C SER A 737 40.89 -4.38 -13.96
N GLN A 738 40.58 -3.27 -14.65
CA GLN A 738 41.36 -2.02 -14.62
C GLN A 738 41.06 -1.18 -13.37
N SER A 739 39.82 -1.21 -12.85
CA SER A 739 39.43 -0.50 -11.62
C SER A 739 39.75 -1.27 -10.34
N GLY A 740 39.92 -2.60 -10.42
CA GLY A 740 40.41 -3.46 -9.33
C GLY A 740 39.59 -3.35 -8.03
N ALA A 741 40.29 -3.36 -6.88
CA ALA A 741 39.68 -3.22 -5.55
C ALA A 741 39.02 -1.84 -5.29
N ARG A 742 39.14 -0.88 -6.22
CA ARG A 742 38.60 0.49 -6.07
C ARG A 742 37.16 0.68 -6.59
N ALA A 743 36.62 -0.25 -7.38
CA ALA A 743 35.20 -0.20 -7.75
C ALA A 743 34.27 -0.34 -6.52
N SER A 744 33.06 0.21 -6.56
CA SER A 744 32.09 0.01 -5.47
C SER A 744 31.58 -1.44 -5.44
N ALA A 745 31.22 -1.96 -4.27
CA ALA A 745 30.71 -3.33 -4.14
C ALA A 745 29.43 -3.55 -4.97
N GLY A 746 28.53 -2.56 -5.00
CA GLY A 746 27.31 -2.58 -5.81
C GLY A 746 27.58 -2.64 -7.32
N LEU A 747 28.49 -1.80 -7.86
CA LEU A 747 28.82 -1.82 -9.29
C LEU A 747 29.40 -3.17 -9.73
N ARG A 748 30.25 -3.78 -8.89
CA ARG A 748 30.77 -5.13 -9.15
C ARG A 748 29.65 -6.16 -9.18
N GLU A 749 28.75 -6.13 -8.20
CA GLU A 749 27.65 -7.09 -8.12
C GLU A 749 26.68 -6.98 -9.31
N SER A 750 26.42 -5.77 -9.79
CA SER A 750 25.62 -5.52 -11.00
C SER A 750 26.27 -6.14 -12.24
N VAL A 751 27.56 -5.88 -12.47
CA VAL A 751 28.29 -6.43 -13.62
C VAL A 751 28.40 -7.96 -13.53
N GLU A 752 28.63 -8.51 -12.35
CA GLU A 752 28.65 -9.97 -12.14
C GLU A 752 27.29 -10.61 -12.41
N SER A 753 26.19 -9.95 -12.05
CA SER A 753 24.82 -10.44 -12.30
C SER A 753 24.49 -10.42 -13.79
N ILE A 754 24.91 -9.38 -14.51
CA ILE A 754 24.81 -9.25 -15.97
C ILE A 754 25.63 -10.37 -16.65
N GLN A 755 26.89 -10.56 -16.26
CA GLN A 755 27.73 -11.63 -16.81
C GLN A 755 27.16 -13.02 -16.53
N ALA A 756 26.60 -13.25 -15.33
CA ALA A 756 25.97 -14.52 -15.00
C ALA A 756 24.71 -14.77 -15.82
N LEU A 757 23.87 -13.76 -16.01
CA LEU A 757 22.68 -13.86 -16.85
C LEU A 757 23.04 -14.22 -18.29
N ALA A 758 24.02 -13.53 -18.87
CA ALA A 758 24.52 -13.79 -20.22
C ALA A 758 24.99 -15.24 -20.37
N LYS A 759 25.87 -15.69 -19.47
CA LYS A 759 26.39 -17.06 -19.48
C LYS A 759 25.31 -18.12 -19.24
N THR A 760 24.28 -17.81 -18.44
CA THR A 760 23.14 -18.71 -18.21
C THR A 760 22.35 -18.92 -19.49
N LEU A 761 22.06 -17.83 -20.19
CA LEU A 761 21.37 -17.86 -21.47
C LEU A 761 22.18 -18.59 -22.54
N GLU A 762 23.47 -18.27 -22.66
CA GLU A 762 24.36 -18.98 -23.61
C GLU A 762 24.38 -20.48 -23.35
N ARG A 763 24.50 -20.89 -22.08
CA ARG A 763 24.50 -22.29 -21.69
C ARG A 763 23.17 -22.98 -21.97
N MET A 764 22.04 -22.36 -21.62
CA MET A 764 20.73 -22.96 -21.85
C MET A 764 20.36 -23.06 -23.34
N LEU A 765 20.78 -22.09 -24.15
CA LEU A 765 20.65 -22.12 -25.61
C LEU A 765 21.54 -23.21 -26.21
N ALA A 766 22.80 -23.31 -25.77
CA ALA A 766 23.73 -24.35 -26.24
C ALA A 766 23.29 -25.77 -25.86
N GLU A 767 22.66 -25.93 -24.69
CA GLU A 767 22.09 -27.20 -24.22
C GLU A 767 20.71 -27.52 -24.83
N GLY A 768 20.15 -26.64 -25.67
CA GLY A 768 18.82 -26.82 -26.29
C GLY A 768 17.64 -26.76 -25.30
N LYS A 769 17.90 -26.34 -24.05
CA LYS A 769 16.91 -26.24 -22.97
C LYS A 769 16.06 -24.97 -23.07
N ALA A 770 16.53 -24.00 -23.84
CA ALA A 770 15.77 -22.84 -24.26
C ALA A 770 15.91 -22.65 -25.77
N VAL A 771 14.83 -22.21 -26.42
CA VAL A 771 14.79 -21.86 -27.83
C VAL A 771 14.43 -20.39 -27.93
N ALA A 772 15.26 -19.61 -28.61
CA ALA A 772 14.92 -18.24 -28.96
C ALA A 772 13.84 -18.27 -30.06
N THR A 773 12.66 -17.75 -29.75
CA THR A 773 11.56 -17.57 -30.71
C THR A 773 11.31 -16.07 -30.93
N PRO A 774 10.60 -15.69 -32.00
CA PRO A 774 10.20 -14.29 -32.23
C PRO A 774 9.44 -13.67 -31.04
N ASP A 775 8.69 -14.50 -30.30
CA ASP A 775 7.89 -14.08 -29.13
C ASP A 775 8.69 -14.04 -27.82
N GLY A 776 9.98 -14.39 -27.84
CA GLY A 776 10.82 -14.50 -26.64
C GLY A 776 11.49 -15.86 -26.46
N LEU A 777 12.08 -16.11 -25.30
CA LEU A 777 12.66 -17.41 -24.95
C LEU A 777 11.54 -18.39 -24.58
N ARG A 778 11.41 -19.49 -25.35
CA ARG A 778 10.59 -20.63 -24.95
C ARG A 778 11.47 -21.69 -24.32
N PHE A 779 11.09 -22.18 -23.15
CA PHE A 779 11.79 -23.27 -22.48
C PHE A 779 11.20 -24.60 -22.93
N SER A 780 12.06 -25.52 -23.38
CA SER A 780 11.65 -26.76 -24.07
C SER A 780 11.04 -27.82 -23.14
N LEU A 781 11.01 -27.59 -21.82
CA LEU A 781 10.61 -28.56 -20.80
C LEU A 781 9.67 -27.91 -19.75
N PRO A 782 8.66 -28.63 -19.24
CA PRO A 782 7.89 -28.19 -18.07
C PRO A 782 8.84 -28.03 -16.86
N GLY A 783 8.79 -26.87 -16.20
CA GLY A 783 9.75 -26.47 -15.16
C GLY A 783 10.90 -25.56 -15.64
N GLY A 784 10.86 -25.07 -16.88
CA GLY A 784 11.92 -24.25 -17.49
C GLY A 784 12.35 -23.01 -16.71
N ALA A 785 11.42 -22.33 -16.01
CA ALA A 785 11.75 -21.19 -15.14
C ALA A 785 12.64 -21.59 -13.95
N GLU A 786 12.43 -22.80 -13.41
CA GLU A 786 13.13 -23.28 -12.22
C GLU A 786 14.52 -23.81 -12.59
N ALA A 787 14.62 -24.49 -13.74
CA ALA A 787 15.91 -24.82 -14.34
C ALA A 787 16.73 -23.57 -14.69
N PHE A 788 16.07 -22.51 -15.19
CA PHE A 788 16.72 -21.22 -15.45
C PHE A 788 17.23 -20.56 -14.17
N LYS A 789 16.39 -20.46 -13.12
CA LYS A 789 16.80 -19.91 -11.81
C LYS A 789 17.97 -20.69 -11.22
N GLN A 790 17.91 -22.02 -11.26
CA GLN A 790 19.00 -22.88 -10.77
C GLN A 790 20.29 -22.60 -11.53
N ALA A 791 20.25 -22.57 -12.86
CA ALA A 791 21.41 -22.28 -13.70
C ALA A 791 21.96 -20.86 -13.46
N PHE A 792 21.09 -19.86 -13.30
CA PHE A 792 21.46 -18.49 -13.01
C PHE A 792 22.21 -18.34 -11.69
N PHE A 793 21.66 -18.91 -10.59
CA PHE A 793 22.32 -18.85 -9.29
C PHE A 793 23.63 -19.64 -9.27
N ALA A 794 23.69 -20.79 -9.96
CA ALA A 794 24.92 -21.55 -10.12
C ALA A 794 26.01 -20.71 -10.80
N ILE A 795 25.71 -20.06 -11.93
CA ILE A 795 26.71 -19.26 -12.66
C ILE A 795 27.10 -17.99 -11.88
N ARG A 796 26.18 -17.33 -11.17
CA ARG A 796 26.54 -16.25 -10.24
C ARG A 796 27.53 -16.73 -9.18
N GLY A 797 27.28 -17.92 -8.62
CA GLY A 797 28.18 -18.55 -7.67
C GLY A 797 29.56 -18.84 -8.27
N GLU A 798 29.64 -19.28 -9.53
CA GLU A 798 30.92 -19.53 -10.24
C GLU A 798 31.76 -18.26 -10.40
N ILE A 799 31.15 -17.15 -10.79
CA ILE A 799 31.87 -15.87 -10.95
C ILE A 799 32.40 -15.40 -9.59
N ALA A 800 31.56 -15.44 -8.54
CA ALA A 800 31.97 -15.06 -7.19
C ALA A 800 33.06 -16.01 -6.62
N ALA A 801 32.95 -17.32 -6.87
CA ALA A 801 33.93 -18.32 -6.47
C ALA A 801 35.30 -18.05 -7.10
N ALA A 802 35.35 -17.75 -8.40
CA ALA A 802 36.59 -17.39 -9.08
C ALA A 802 37.26 -16.15 -8.46
N ARG A 803 36.47 -15.15 -8.07
CA ARG A 803 36.97 -13.96 -7.37
C ARG A 803 37.48 -14.27 -5.97
N ALA A 804 36.75 -15.06 -5.18
CA ALA A 804 37.20 -15.47 -3.85
C ALA A 804 38.56 -16.19 -3.93
N LEU A 805 38.70 -17.15 -4.85
CA LEU A 805 39.96 -17.86 -5.08
C LEU A 805 41.07 -16.93 -5.60
N GLY A 806 40.75 -16.01 -6.50
CA GLY A 806 41.68 -14.99 -6.98
C GLY A 806 42.20 -14.09 -5.85
N GLY A 807 41.32 -13.69 -4.93
CA GLY A 807 41.70 -12.91 -3.74
C GLY A 807 42.59 -13.69 -2.77
N ILE A 808 42.29 -14.96 -2.52
CA ILE A 808 43.10 -15.85 -1.68
C ILE A 808 44.50 -16.05 -2.30
N ARG A 809 44.57 -16.42 -3.59
CA ARG A 809 45.83 -16.60 -4.32
C ARG A 809 46.63 -15.29 -4.40
N GLY A 810 45.96 -14.18 -4.66
CA GLY A 810 46.58 -12.85 -4.74
C GLY A 810 47.17 -12.37 -3.42
N ALA A 811 46.65 -12.86 -2.29
CA ALA A 811 47.21 -12.63 -0.95
C ALA A 811 48.36 -13.61 -0.60
N GLY A 812 48.77 -14.48 -1.52
CA GLY A 812 49.82 -15.48 -1.29
C GLY A 812 49.38 -16.65 -0.38
N LEU A 813 48.08 -16.84 -0.18
CA LEU A 813 47.54 -17.93 0.62
C LEU A 813 47.25 -19.16 -0.24
N ALA A 814 47.48 -20.35 0.32
CA ALA A 814 47.07 -21.62 -0.28
C ALA A 814 45.54 -21.66 -0.51
N ALA A 815 45.12 -21.98 -1.72
CA ALA A 815 43.73 -21.91 -2.18
C ALA A 815 43.14 -23.29 -2.54
N GLU A 816 43.93 -24.36 -2.48
CA GLU A 816 43.57 -25.72 -2.90
C GLU A 816 42.35 -26.24 -2.13
N GLU A 817 42.32 -26.05 -0.81
CA GLU A 817 41.20 -26.47 0.03
C GLU A 817 39.94 -25.64 -0.27
N ALA A 818 40.07 -24.33 -0.42
CA ALA A 818 38.97 -23.44 -0.76
C ALA A 818 38.36 -23.77 -2.14
N GLU A 819 39.21 -24.12 -3.10
CA GLU A 819 38.81 -24.54 -4.45
C GLU A 819 38.06 -25.87 -4.41
N LYS A 820 38.57 -26.85 -3.64
CA LYS A 820 37.88 -28.12 -3.42
C LYS A 820 36.49 -27.93 -2.80
N THR A 821 36.36 -27.06 -1.80
CA THR A 821 35.07 -26.74 -1.17
C THR A 821 34.09 -26.14 -2.18
N LEU A 822 34.51 -25.11 -2.92
CA LEU A 822 33.65 -24.44 -3.90
C LEU A 822 33.26 -25.37 -5.05
N ALA A 823 34.16 -26.25 -5.50
CA ALA A 823 33.86 -27.27 -6.49
C ALA A 823 32.83 -28.30 -5.98
N ALA A 824 32.94 -28.73 -4.72
CA ALA A 824 31.96 -29.63 -4.11
C ALA A 824 30.57 -28.98 -4.01
N LEU A 825 30.49 -27.72 -3.59
CA LEU A 825 29.22 -26.98 -3.56
C LEU A 825 28.64 -26.75 -4.96
N LYS A 826 29.48 -26.48 -5.96
CA LYS A 826 29.07 -26.36 -7.36
C LYS A 826 28.45 -27.66 -7.87
N SER A 827 29.01 -28.83 -7.51
CA SER A 827 28.41 -30.13 -7.85
C SER A 827 27.02 -30.26 -7.24
N LEU A 828 26.87 -29.99 -5.94
CA LEU A 828 25.58 -30.07 -5.24
C LEU A 828 24.55 -29.05 -5.77
N ALA A 829 24.99 -27.89 -6.24
CA ALA A 829 24.13 -26.88 -6.86
C ALA A 829 23.41 -27.40 -8.14
N THR A 830 23.93 -28.45 -8.77
CA THR A 830 23.26 -29.09 -9.91
C THR A 830 22.11 -30.01 -9.50
N GLU A 831 22.06 -30.42 -8.23
CA GLU A 831 21.07 -31.36 -7.71
C GLU A 831 19.78 -30.66 -7.24
N SER A 832 19.87 -29.39 -6.77
CA SER A 832 18.68 -28.64 -6.31
C SER A 832 18.84 -27.11 -6.42
N GLN A 833 17.71 -26.41 -6.53
CA GLN A 833 17.65 -24.94 -6.56
C GLN A 833 18.10 -24.32 -5.22
N GLU A 834 17.77 -24.95 -4.10
CA GLU A 834 18.16 -24.50 -2.76
C GLU A 834 19.69 -24.56 -2.61
N MET A 835 20.31 -25.63 -3.10
CA MET A 835 21.77 -25.76 -3.10
C MET A 835 22.45 -24.78 -4.06
N ALA A 836 21.86 -24.49 -5.22
CA ALA A 836 22.36 -23.44 -6.12
C ALA A 836 22.33 -22.05 -5.47
N SER A 837 21.25 -21.76 -4.74
CA SER A 837 21.09 -20.52 -3.98
C SER A 837 22.10 -20.43 -2.82
N ALA A 838 22.32 -21.54 -2.11
CA ALA A 838 23.29 -21.65 -1.03
C ALA A 838 24.73 -21.46 -1.52
N TYR A 839 25.10 -22.14 -2.61
CA TYR A 839 26.41 -21.99 -3.26
C TYR A 839 26.66 -20.54 -3.66
N SER A 840 25.69 -19.90 -4.32
CA SER A 840 25.80 -18.49 -4.72
C SER A 840 26.01 -17.56 -3.52
N ALA A 841 25.27 -17.77 -2.42
CA ALA A 841 25.39 -16.98 -1.20
C ALA A 841 26.78 -17.16 -0.54
N VAL A 842 27.24 -18.41 -0.39
CA VAL A 842 28.54 -18.74 0.18
C VAL A 842 29.67 -18.13 -0.65
N ALA A 843 29.65 -18.31 -1.97
CA ALA A 843 30.68 -17.80 -2.87
C ALA A 843 30.76 -16.27 -2.82
N ARG A 844 29.61 -15.56 -2.83
CA ARG A 844 29.56 -14.10 -2.69
C ARG A 844 30.11 -13.63 -1.34
N ARG A 845 29.74 -14.30 -0.26
CA ARG A 845 30.25 -13.96 1.08
C ARG A 845 31.75 -14.15 1.17
N ALA A 846 32.27 -15.28 0.69
CA ALA A 846 33.71 -15.53 0.64
C ALA A 846 34.44 -14.46 -0.18
N ALA A 847 33.88 -14.05 -1.32
CA ALA A 847 34.47 -13.03 -2.17
C ALA A 847 34.41 -11.60 -1.59
N ALA A 848 33.56 -11.37 -0.57
CA ALA A 848 33.44 -10.09 0.15
C ALA A 848 34.28 -10.03 1.43
N LEU A 849 34.80 -11.17 1.91
CA LEU A 849 35.66 -11.24 3.09
C LEU A 849 37.13 -11.00 2.72
N PRO A 850 37.95 -10.47 3.65
CA PRO A 850 39.41 -10.51 3.54
C PRO A 850 39.92 -11.94 3.28
N ALA A 851 41.02 -12.08 2.53
CA ALA A 851 41.49 -13.37 2.02
C ALA A 851 41.72 -14.45 3.10
N ASP A 852 42.27 -14.06 4.24
CA ASP A 852 42.46 -14.92 5.42
C ASP A 852 41.10 -15.39 5.98
N LYS A 853 40.16 -14.45 6.19
CA LYS A 853 38.81 -14.73 6.70
C LYS A 853 37.97 -15.53 5.70
N ALA A 854 38.13 -15.29 4.41
CA ALA A 854 37.46 -16.02 3.34
C ALA A 854 37.89 -17.50 3.34
N ARG A 855 39.19 -17.76 3.50
CA ARG A 855 39.72 -19.12 3.63
C ARG A 855 39.19 -19.82 4.88
N GLU A 856 39.21 -19.15 6.04
CA GLU A 856 38.66 -19.71 7.28
C GLU A 856 37.15 -19.99 7.19
N TYR A 857 36.41 -19.11 6.54
CA TYR A 857 34.98 -19.26 6.30
C TYR A 857 34.70 -20.47 5.39
N LEU A 858 35.41 -20.61 4.27
CA LEU A 858 35.26 -21.75 3.35
C LEU A 858 35.70 -23.07 3.99
N ALA A 859 36.71 -23.07 4.86
CA ALA A 859 37.05 -24.24 5.66
C ALA A 859 35.92 -24.63 6.62
N ALA A 860 35.28 -23.65 7.27
CA ALA A 860 34.12 -23.91 8.13
C ALA A 860 32.92 -24.44 7.33
N VAL A 861 32.68 -23.89 6.13
CA VAL A 861 31.65 -24.38 5.20
C VAL A 861 31.87 -25.85 4.83
N GLU A 862 33.12 -26.23 4.55
CA GLU A 862 33.46 -27.64 4.25
C GLU A 862 33.24 -28.54 5.47
N SER A 863 33.63 -28.08 6.66
CA SER A 863 33.37 -28.81 7.91
C SER A 863 31.87 -29.07 8.10
N LEU A 864 31.04 -28.05 7.91
CA LEU A 864 29.57 -28.19 7.99
C LEU A 864 29.03 -29.18 6.96
N ARG A 865 29.49 -29.10 5.71
CA ARG A 865 29.08 -30.00 4.62
C ARG A 865 29.49 -31.45 4.89
N ALA A 866 30.73 -31.68 5.32
CA ALA A 866 31.26 -33.00 5.62
C ALA A 866 30.61 -33.62 6.87
N SER A 867 30.27 -32.79 7.87
CA SER A 867 29.60 -33.20 9.10
C SER A 867 28.08 -33.43 8.95
N ALA A 868 27.47 -32.95 7.86
CA ALA A 868 26.04 -33.07 7.65
C ALA A 868 25.64 -34.53 7.33
N ARG A 869 24.79 -35.11 8.16
CA ARG A 869 24.19 -36.43 7.89
C ARG A 869 23.20 -36.32 6.72
N GLY A 870 23.01 -37.40 5.96
CA GLY A 870 22.11 -37.41 4.81
C GLY A 870 20.68 -36.92 5.11
N SER A 871 20.16 -37.25 6.29
CA SER A 871 18.84 -36.80 6.76
C SER A 871 18.75 -35.29 7.07
N ALA A 872 19.88 -34.61 7.23
CA ALA A 872 19.97 -33.16 7.45
C ALA A 872 20.16 -32.35 6.15
N SER A 873 20.18 -33.02 4.98
CA SER A 873 20.39 -32.37 3.68
C SER A 873 19.47 -31.16 3.41
N PRO A 874 18.15 -31.22 3.71
CA PRO A 874 17.27 -30.05 3.50
C PRO A 874 17.63 -28.85 4.39
N ALA A 875 18.19 -29.09 5.58
CA ALA A 875 18.64 -28.06 6.50
C ALA A 875 19.97 -27.44 6.07
N LEU A 876 20.86 -28.25 5.48
CA LEU A 876 22.19 -27.82 5.05
C LEU A 876 22.12 -26.64 4.07
N ALA A 877 21.27 -26.72 3.04
CA ALA A 877 21.10 -25.64 2.06
C ALA A 877 20.68 -24.32 2.72
N GLN A 878 19.73 -24.36 3.66
CA GLN A 878 19.23 -23.18 4.35
C GLN A 878 20.31 -22.54 5.25
N LEU A 879 21.03 -23.36 6.01
CA LEU A 879 22.11 -22.91 6.89
C LEU A 879 23.27 -22.29 6.08
N LEU A 880 23.68 -22.93 4.99
CA LEU A 880 24.70 -22.39 4.10
C LEU A 880 24.26 -21.08 3.47
N ARG A 881 23.01 -21.00 2.97
CA ARG A 881 22.45 -19.77 2.43
C ARG A 881 22.43 -18.64 3.47
N ARG A 882 22.00 -18.92 4.70
CA ARG A 882 21.99 -17.94 5.80
C ARG A 882 23.39 -17.48 6.13
N SER A 883 24.37 -18.39 6.18
CA SER A 883 25.77 -18.02 6.47
C SER A 883 26.36 -17.05 5.42
N GLY A 884 25.87 -17.10 4.19
CA GLY A 884 26.28 -16.20 3.11
C GLY A 884 25.61 -14.82 3.14
N ALA A 885 24.61 -14.60 4.00
CA ALA A 885 23.88 -13.33 4.07
C ALA A 885 24.70 -12.23 4.75
N SER A 886 24.61 -11.00 4.24
CA SER A 886 25.27 -9.82 4.81
C SER A 886 24.81 -9.49 6.23
N SER A 887 23.56 -9.83 6.58
CA SER A 887 23.00 -9.64 7.92
C SER A 887 23.67 -10.50 8.99
N VAL A 888 24.43 -11.54 8.62
CA VAL A 888 25.17 -12.37 9.57
C VAL A 888 26.53 -11.72 9.84
N ALA A 889 26.62 -11.05 10.99
CA ALA A 889 27.80 -10.33 11.42
C ALA A 889 29.06 -11.22 11.44
N ASP A 890 28.97 -12.40 12.05
CA ASP A 890 30.03 -13.40 12.07
C ASP A 890 29.57 -14.72 11.39
N PRO A 891 29.83 -14.89 10.08
CA PRO A 891 29.38 -16.06 9.35
C PRO A 891 30.13 -17.34 9.77
N ARG A 892 31.34 -17.22 10.31
CA ARG A 892 32.14 -18.36 10.77
C ARG A 892 31.60 -18.89 12.10
N ALA A 893 31.28 -18.01 13.04
CA ALA A 893 30.64 -18.41 14.30
C ALA A 893 29.29 -19.10 14.04
N PHE A 894 28.46 -18.50 13.18
CA PHE A 894 27.17 -19.10 12.79
C PHE A 894 27.33 -20.52 12.22
N ILE A 895 28.30 -20.75 11.31
CA ILE A 895 28.55 -22.08 10.75
C ILE A 895 28.98 -23.08 11.81
N LYS A 896 29.84 -22.69 12.77
CA LYS A 896 30.26 -23.58 13.85
C LYS A 896 29.10 -24.02 14.74
N ASP A 897 28.15 -23.11 14.99
CA ASP A 897 26.95 -23.43 15.76
C ASP A 897 25.97 -24.29 14.94
N ALA A 898 25.83 -24.02 13.64
CA ALA A 898 25.06 -24.82 12.70
C ALA A 898 25.63 -26.25 12.51
N GLU A 899 26.95 -26.41 12.61
CA GLU A 899 27.61 -27.71 12.50
C GLU A 899 27.19 -28.66 13.62
N TRP A 900 27.04 -28.14 14.84
CA TRP A 900 26.50 -28.93 15.95
C TRP A 900 25.11 -29.49 15.62
N LEU A 901 24.25 -28.69 14.99
CA LEU A 901 22.89 -29.09 14.66
C LEU A 901 22.85 -30.24 13.64
N VAL A 902 23.59 -30.13 12.53
CA VAL A 902 23.53 -31.12 11.44
C VAL A 902 24.28 -32.42 11.75
N ARG A 903 25.30 -32.36 12.61
CA ARG A 903 26.12 -33.52 13.00
C ARG A 903 25.50 -34.36 14.12
N HIS A 904 24.56 -33.81 14.88
CA HIS A 904 24.10 -34.43 16.13
C HIS A 904 23.35 -35.75 15.88
N PRO A 905 23.87 -36.94 16.26
CA PRO A 905 23.30 -38.22 15.85
C PRO A 905 21.88 -38.46 16.40
N GLU A 906 21.61 -37.96 17.61
CA GLU A 906 20.33 -38.17 18.31
C GLU A 906 19.24 -37.17 17.90
N LEU A 907 19.57 -36.09 17.17
CA LEU A 907 18.54 -35.17 16.70
C LEU A 907 17.84 -35.75 15.46
N GLU A 908 16.52 -35.77 15.49
CA GLU A 908 15.70 -36.26 14.38
C GLU A 908 15.72 -35.27 13.20
N ALA A 909 15.52 -35.79 11.98
CA ALA A 909 15.59 -34.99 10.75
C ALA A 909 14.63 -33.79 10.76
N GLU A 910 13.40 -34.01 11.25
CA GLU A 910 12.37 -32.97 11.36
C GLU A 910 12.77 -31.88 12.36
N ALA A 911 13.30 -32.27 13.52
CA ALA A 911 13.81 -31.34 14.53
C ALA A 911 14.97 -30.50 13.97
N VAL A 912 15.90 -31.12 13.25
CA VAL A 912 17.01 -30.44 12.58
C VAL A 912 16.50 -29.43 11.54
N ALA A 913 15.53 -29.83 10.72
CA ALA A 913 14.95 -28.97 9.70
C ALA A 913 14.21 -27.75 10.30
N GLU A 914 13.42 -27.96 11.36
CA GLU A 914 12.70 -26.88 12.04
C GLU A 914 13.64 -25.90 12.75
N LEU A 915 14.63 -26.41 13.50
CA LEU A 915 15.62 -25.58 14.17
C LEU A 915 16.47 -24.80 13.17
N ALA A 916 16.87 -25.40 12.05
CA ALA A 916 17.59 -24.71 10.99
C ALA A 916 16.75 -23.56 10.41
N ARG A 917 15.45 -23.80 10.15
CA ARG A 917 14.53 -22.78 9.64
C ARG A 917 14.37 -21.63 10.63
N LYS A 918 14.20 -21.93 11.91
CA LYS A 918 14.08 -20.93 12.99
C LYS A 918 15.38 -20.14 13.18
N ALA A 919 16.54 -20.79 13.08
CA ALA A 919 17.85 -20.15 13.17
C ALA A 919 18.07 -19.18 12.00
N CYS A 920 17.64 -19.56 10.79
CA CYS A 920 17.70 -18.67 9.62
C CYS A 920 16.83 -17.41 9.74
N ARG A 921 15.81 -17.44 10.60
CA ARG A 921 14.91 -16.30 10.89
C ARG A 921 15.24 -15.59 12.22
N ASP A 922 16.41 -15.85 12.80
CA ASP A 922 16.83 -15.32 14.12
C ASP A 922 15.76 -15.53 15.21
N SER A 923 15.03 -16.64 15.12
CA SER A 923 13.98 -17.06 16.06
C SER A 923 14.49 -18.04 17.10
N VAL A 924 15.68 -18.62 16.88
CA VAL A 924 16.43 -19.41 17.87
C VAL A 924 17.92 -19.15 17.66
N ASP A 925 18.65 -19.02 18.77
CA ASP A 925 20.11 -18.99 18.79
C ASP A 925 20.63 -20.41 19.04
N LEU A 926 21.29 -20.98 18.04
CA LEU A 926 21.83 -22.35 18.10
C LEU A 926 22.93 -22.50 19.15
N ARG A 927 23.69 -21.43 19.43
CA ARG A 927 24.72 -21.44 20.48
C ARG A 927 24.09 -21.54 21.84
N TRP A 928 23.08 -20.73 22.12
CA TRP A 928 22.33 -20.80 23.37
C TRP A 928 21.65 -22.16 23.54
N LEU A 929 21.01 -22.67 22.48
CA LEU A 929 20.33 -23.97 22.52
C LEU A 929 21.31 -25.12 22.81
N ARG A 930 22.49 -25.11 22.18
CA ARG A 930 23.57 -26.07 22.44
C ARG A 930 24.06 -26.04 23.88
N LEU A 931 24.04 -24.86 24.52
CA LEU A 931 24.46 -24.70 25.91
C LEU A 931 23.36 -25.10 26.90
N SER A 932 22.11 -25.25 26.45
CA SER A 932 21.02 -25.72 27.31
C SER A 932 21.28 -27.14 27.83
N GLY A 933 20.82 -27.41 29.05
CA GLY A 933 20.85 -28.74 29.68
C GLY A 933 19.67 -29.63 29.27
N LEU A 934 19.02 -29.36 28.12
CA LEU A 934 17.91 -30.18 27.64
C LEU A 934 18.44 -31.58 27.29
N THR A 935 17.69 -32.61 27.70
CA THR A 935 17.95 -33.96 27.20
C THR A 935 17.64 -34.01 25.70
N MET A 936 18.28 -34.90 24.95
CA MET A 936 18.04 -34.98 23.50
C MET A 936 16.61 -35.37 23.16
N GLU A 937 15.96 -36.18 24.00
CA GLU A 937 14.55 -36.50 23.90
C GLU A 937 13.69 -35.23 24.07
N ASP A 938 13.91 -34.45 25.14
CA ASP A 938 13.18 -33.19 25.38
C ASP A 938 13.42 -32.19 24.23
N LEU A 939 14.66 -32.09 23.76
CA LEU A 939 15.05 -31.22 22.67
C LEU A 939 14.37 -31.63 21.36
N ASN A 940 14.37 -32.92 20.99
CA ASN A 940 13.68 -33.40 19.79
C ASN A 940 12.19 -33.06 19.82
N THR A 941 11.53 -33.31 20.95
CA THR A 941 10.13 -32.96 21.10
C THR A 941 9.95 -31.44 20.97
N MET A 942 10.69 -30.63 21.71
CA MET A 942 10.51 -29.17 21.64
C MET A 942 10.88 -28.58 20.28
N ALA A 943 11.88 -29.14 19.59
CA ALA A 943 12.42 -28.65 18.33
C ALA A 943 11.45 -28.83 17.15
N LYS A 944 10.70 -29.94 17.13
CA LYS A 944 9.69 -30.22 16.10
C LYS A 944 8.50 -29.25 16.14
N ASP A 945 8.26 -28.61 17.28
CA ASP A 945 7.16 -27.66 17.42
C ASP A 945 7.52 -26.31 16.74
N SER A 946 6.87 -26.05 15.61
CA SER A 946 7.00 -24.80 14.85
C SER A 946 6.56 -23.56 15.63
N MET A 947 5.75 -23.71 16.69
CA MET A 947 5.28 -22.63 17.56
C MET A 947 6.09 -22.49 18.85
N MET A 948 7.10 -23.34 19.06
CA MET A 948 7.96 -23.30 20.23
C MET A 948 8.61 -21.91 20.36
N PRO A 949 8.40 -21.19 21.48
CA PRO A 949 8.78 -19.78 21.64
C PRO A 949 10.23 -19.65 22.09
N TRP A 950 11.17 -20.21 21.34
CA TRP A 950 12.60 -20.26 21.66
C TRP A 950 13.18 -18.89 22.02
N LYS A 951 12.85 -17.85 21.25
CA LYS A 951 13.30 -16.47 21.50
C LYS A 951 12.80 -15.89 22.82
N ASP A 952 11.56 -16.19 23.21
CA ASP A 952 11.04 -15.76 24.52
C ASP A 952 11.72 -16.50 25.67
N LEU A 953 11.99 -17.80 25.50
CA LEU A 953 12.73 -18.62 26.48
C LEU A 953 14.18 -18.11 26.64
N GLN A 954 14.86 -17.83 25.52
CA GLN A 954 16.18 -17.22 25.51
C GLN A 954 16.17 -15.85 26.18
N LYS A 955 15.19 -14.99 25.83
CA LYS A 955 15.04 -13.66 26.45
C LYS A 955 14.80 -13.78 27.95
N ALA A 956 14.01 -14.76 28.40
CA ALA A 956 13.78 -15.02 29.81
C ALA A 956 15.05 -15.52 30.52
N ALA A 957 15.85 -16.38 29.87
CA ALA A 957 17.14 -16.81 30.42
C ALA A 957 18.12 -15.65 30.55
N ALA A 958 18.16 -14.75 29.55
CA ALA A 958 19.00 -13.56 29.57
C ALA A 958 18.53 -12.48 30.57
N ASN A 959 17.24 -12.46 30.92
CA ASN A 959 16.62 -11.45 31.80
C ASN A 959 15.94 -12.11 33.00
N PRO A 960 16.71 -12.63 33.98
CA PRO A 960 16.14 -13.32 35.14
C PRO A 960 15.28 -12.39 36.02
N GLY A 961 15.53 -11.07 35.99
CA GLY A 961 14.78 -10.07 36.75
C GLY A 961 13.40 -9.69 36.18
N ASP A 962 13.08 -10.06 34.93
CA ASP A 962 11.77 -9.75 34.34
C ASP A 962 10.69 -10.72 34.84
N LEU A 963 10.12 -10.43 36.02
CA LEU A 963 9.13 -11.29 36.66
C LEU A 963 7.88 -11.55 35.80
N LYS A 964 7.48 -10.60 34.95
CA LYS A 964 6.31 -10.76 34.06
C LYS A 964 6.62 -11.78 32.97
N LEU A 965 7.78 -11.66 32.33
CA LEU A 965 8.26 -12.63 31.35
C LEU A 965 8.48 -14.01 31.98
N GLN A 966 9.08 -14.06 33.18
CA GLN A 966 9.31 -15.30 33.90
C GLN A 966 8.01 -16.05 34.24
N ARG A 967 6.98 -15.34 34.74
CA ARG A 967 5.66 -15.93 35.03
C ARG A 967 5.01 -16.47 33.76
N ARG A 968 5.07 -15.71 32.66
CA ARG A 968 4.57 -16.14 31.35
C ARG A 968 5.30 -17.40 30.84
N MET A 969 6.63 -17.44 30.96
CA MET A 969 7.41 -18.62 30.55
C MET A 969 7.16 -19.82 31.45
N ARG A 970 6.94 -19.63 32.76
CA ARG A 970 6.55 -20.72 33.66
C ARG A 970 5.23 -21.36 33.23
N GLU A 971 4.22 -20.55 32.90
CA GLU A 971 2.93 -21.06 32.42
C GLU A 971 3.06 -21.80 31.09
N ARG A 972 3.85 -21.28 30.15
CA ARG A 972 4.11 -21.96 28.86
C ARG A 972 4.87 -23.27 29.03
N LEU A 973 5.93 -23.28 29.85
CA LEU A 973 6.71 -24.48 30.13
C LEU A 973 5.90 -25.55 30.82
N ARG A 974 4.91 -25.16 31.63
CA ARG A 974 3.96 -26.10 32.21
C ARG A 974 3.08 -26.79 31.16
N GLY A 975 2.63 -26.05 30.15
CA GLY A 975 1.94 -26.63 28.98
C GLY A 975 2.82 -27.63 28.23
N ILE A 976 4.04 -27.21 27.90
CA ILE A 976 5.05 -28.04 27.22
C ILE A 976 5.39 -29.29 28.05
N ALA A 977 5.50 -29.16 29.38
CA ALA A 977 5.74 -30.27 30.29
C ALA A 977 4.61 -31.31 30.25
N ALA A 978 3.35 -30.86 30.22
CA ALA A 978 2.20 -31.76 30.09
C ALA A 978 2.19 -32.49 28.73
N GLU A 979 2.52 -31.79 27.64
CA GLU A 979 2.65 -32.41 26.31
C GLU A 979 3.76 -33.47 26.28
N LEU A 980 4.95 -33.15 26.81
CA LEU A 980 6.08 -34.09 26.93
C LEU A 980 5.72 -35.34 27.75
N LEU A 981 5.03 -35.15 28.88
CA LEU A 981 4.58 -36.27 29.72
C LEU A 981 3.51 -37.11 29.03
N THR A 982 2.64 -36.49 28.24
CA THR A 982 1.62 -37.19 27.45
C THR A 982 2.28 -38.08 26.40
N GLU A 983 3.28 -37.55 25.69
CA GLU A 983 4.05 -38.29 24.68
C GLU A 983 4.82 -39.46 25.33
N ARG A 984 5.60 -39.19 26.39
CA ARG A 984 6.39 -40.21 27.10
C ARG A 984 5.55 -41.34 27.67
N ASN A 985 4.37 -40.99 28.21
CA ASN A 985 3.49 -41.96 28.86
C ASN A 985 2.36 -42.42 27.93
N ALA A 986 2.42 -42.18 26.62
CA ALA A 986 1.31 -42.44 25.71
C ALA A 986 0.78 -43.89 25.82
N GLN A 987 1.67 -44.89 25.89
CA GLN A 987 1.25 -46.29 26.04
C GLN A 987 0.54 -46.58 27.36
N LYS A 988 0.92 -45.89 28.45
CA LYS A 988 0.29 -46.03 29.77
C LYS A 988 -1.03 -45.26 29.84
N LEU A 989 -1.09 -44.07 29.25
CA LEU A 989 -2.26 -43.19 29.25
C LEU A 989 -3.35 -43.68 28.30
N PHE A 990 -2.96 -44.32 27.20
CA PHE A 990 -3.86 -44.81 26.16
C PHE A 990 -3.60 -46.29 25.83
N PRO A 991 -3.96 -47.22 26.74
CA PRO A 991 -3.76 -48.65 26.51
C PRO A 991 -4.41 -49.11 25.20
N GLY A 992 -3.66 -49.87 24.38
CA GLY A 992 -4.13 -50.35 23.07
C GLY A 992 -3.92 -49.38 21.91
N PHE A 993 -3.38 -48.19 22.16
CA PHE A 993 -3.08 -47.19 21.13
C PHE A 993 -1.60 -46.85 21.10
N ARG A 994 -1.09 -46.50 19.92
CA ARG A 994 0.26 -45.94 19.73
C ARG A 994 0.18 -44.53 19.18
N LEU A 995 1.10 -43.68 19.62
CA LEU A 995 1.28 -42.34 19.04
C LEU A 995 1.80 -42.48 17.60
N THR A 996 1.15 -41.78 16.68
CA THR A 996 1.41 -41.87 15.23
C THR A 996 1.60 -40.52 14.56
N GLY A 997 1.21 -39.42 15.20
CA GLY A 997 1.41 -38.09 14.67
C GLY A 997 1.42 -37.04 15.78
N ARG A 998 2.06 -35.91 15.51
CA ARG A 998 2.18 -34.78 16.43
C ARG A 998 1.97 -33.47 15.67
N GLN A 999 1.35 -32.48 16.32
CA GLN A 999 0.99 -31.18 15.74
C GLN A 999 0.33 -31.36 14.36
N VAL A 1000 -0.70 -32.22 14.33
CA VAL A 1000 -1.31 -32.67 13.08
C VAL A 1000 -2.33 -31.64 12.63
N LYS A 1001 -2.13 -31.10 11.42
CA LYS A 1001 -3.10 -30.22 10.77
C LYS A 1001 -4.39 -30.97 10.45
N MET A 1002 -5.51 -30.33 10.79
CA MET A 1002 -6.86 -30.82 10.58
C MET A 1002 -7.50 -30.19 9.34
N LYS A 1003 -8.67 -30.71 8.95
CA LYS A 1003 -9.36 -30.31 7.72
C LYS A 1003 -9.71 -28.82 7.72
N GLU A 1004 -10.16 -28.28 8.85
CA GLU A 1004 -10.50 -26.84 8.98
C GLU A 1004 -9.28 -25.98 9.36
N GLY A 1005 -8.06 -26.50 9.18
CA GLY A 1005 -6.82 -25.78 9.44
C GLY A 1005 -6.42 -25.70 10.91
N HIS A 1006 -7.23 -26.23 11.84
CA HIS A 1006 -6.84 -26.40 13.24
C HIS A 1006 -5.66 -27.39 13.38
N VAL A 1007 -4.94 -27.33 14.49
CA VAL A 1007 -3.83 -28.24 14.79
C VAL A 1007 -4.13 -28.92 16.11
N ILE A 1008 -4.12 -30.25 16.14
CA ILE A 1008 -4.18 -31.00 17.39
C ILE A 1008 -2.78 -31.42 17.83
N ASP A 1009 -2.57 -31.51 19.13
CA ASP A 1009 -1.26 -31.83 19.68
C ASP A 1009 -0.76 -33.20 19.23
N ASN A 1010 -1.59 -34.25 19.27
CA ASN A 1010 -1.18 -35.62 19.02
C ASN A 1010 -2.26 -36.45 18.30
N VAL A 1011 -1.85 -37.46 17.53
CA VAL A 1011 -2.75 -38.45 16.90
C VAL A 1011 -2.31 -39.86 17.29
N LEU A 1012 -3.24 -40.61 17.85
CA LEU A 1012 -3.09 -42.02 18.20
C LEU A 1012 -3.70 -42.90 17.11
N THR A 1013 -3.11 -44.07 16.86
CA THR A 1013 -3.70 -45.14 16.05
C THR A 1013 -3.81 -46.40 16.89
N ALA A 1014 -4.91 -47.14 16.74
CA ALA A 1014 -5.09 -48.41 17.43
C ALA A 1014 -3.99 -49.43 17.04
N MET A 1015 -3.55 -50.23 18.00
CA MET A 1015 -2.53 -51.26 17.77
C MET A 1015 -3.10 -52.55 17.15
N ASP A 1016 -4.42 -52.73 17.17
CA ASP A 1016 -5.12 -53.92 16.66
C ASP A 1016 -5.20 -54.01 15.11
N GLY A 1017 -4.60 -53.05 14.40
CA GLY A 1017 -4.62 -52.97 12.94
C GLY A 1017 -5.85 -52.27 12.38
N SER A 1018 -6.77 -51.78 13.21
CA SER A 1018 -7.84 -50.91 12.75
C SER A 1018 -7.27 -49.58 12.21
N ARG A 1019 -7.93 -49.02 11.18
CA ARG A 1019 -7.59 -47.69 10.65
C ARG A 1019 -8.09 -46.55 11.55
N LEU A 1020 -8.61 -46.87 12.74
CA LEU A 1020 -9.18 -45.90 13.66
C LEU A 1020 -8.06 -45.05 14.28
N GLN A 1021 -8.22 -43.74 14.16
CA GLN A 1021 -7.30 -42.76 14.72
C GLN A 1021 -8.03 -41.92 15.78
N HIS A 1022 -7.34 -41.46 16.82
CA HIS A 1022 -7.91 -40.56 17.82
C HIS A 1022 -7.03 -39.32 17.94
N GLY A 1023 -7.66 -38.15 17.89
CA GLY A 1023 -6.98 -36.91 18.22
C GLY A 1023 -6.77 -36.78 19.73
N VAL A 1024 -5.67 -36.20 20.16
CA VAL A 1024 -5.35 -35.95 21.57
C VAL A 1024 -4.92 -34.51 21.71
N GLU A 1025 -5.69 -33.74 22.47
CA GLU A 1025 -5.37 -32.35 22.84
C GLU A 1025 -4.93 -32.29 24.30
N VAL A 1026 -3.86 -31.55 24.58
CA VAL A 1026 -3.26 -31.47 25.91
C VAL A 1026 -3.41 -30.07 26.48
N LYS A 1027 -3.88 -29.98 27.74
CA LYS A 1027 -3.99 -28.71 28.46
C LYS A 1027 -3.34 -28.82 29.82
N GLY A 1028 -2.06 -28.43 29.88
CA GLY A 1028 -1.28 -28.30 31.11
C GLY A 1028 -1.69 -27.14 32.03
N TRP A 1029 -2.97 -26.72 32.02
CA TRP A 1029 -3.45 -25.65 32.90
C TRP A 1029 -3.53 -26.15 34.35
N ASN A 1030 -3.25 -25.26 35.31
CA ASN A 1030 -3.46 -25.56 36.72
C ASN A 1030 -4.94 -25.34 37.11
N GLU A 1031 -5.30 -25.77 38.32
CA GLU A 1031 -6.66 -25.66 38.82
C GLU A 1031 -7.21 -24.23 38.75
N ALA A 1032 -6.41 -23.24 39.16
CA ALA A 1032 -6.83 -21.84 39.18
C ALA A 1032 -7.15 -21.31 37.77
N ARG A 1033 -6.37 -21.71 36.76
CA ARG A 1033 -6.61 -21.32 35.37
C ARG A 1033 -7.85 -22.00 34.80
N TRP A 1034 -8.02 -23.30 35.02
CA TRP A 1034 -9.25 -24.01 34.65
C TRP A 1034 -10.49 -23.39 35.26
N ARG A 1035 -10.45 -23.11 36.57
CA ARG A 1035 -11.54 -22.46 37.29
C ARG A 1035 -11.88 -21.11 36.66
N LYS A 1036 -10.89 -20.24 36.45
CA LYS A 1036 -11.10 -18.92 35.83
C LYS A 1036 -11.66 -19.00 34.42
N ALA A 1037 -11.18 -19.94 33.61
CA ALA A 1037 -11.65 -20.11 32.25
C ALA A 1037 -13.10 -20.60 32.21
N LEU A 1038 -13.45 -21.61 33.02
CA LEU A 1038 -14.81 -22.14 33.11
C LEU A 1038 -15.78 -21.14 33.75
N ASP A 1039 -15.33 -20.38 34.75
CA ASP A 1039 -16.13 -19.31 35.36
C ASP A 1039 -16.40 -18.19 34.35
N ALA A 1040 -15.39 -17.81 33.55
CA ALA A 1040 -15.56 -16.84 32.46
C ALA A 1040 -16.50 -17.36 31.37
N TRP A 1041 -16.43 -18.65 31.03
CA TRP A 1041 -17.35 -19.30 30.09
C TRP A 1041 -18.79 -19.23 30.59
N ILE A 1042 -19.05 -19.67 31.83
CA ILE A 1042 -20.39 -19.65 32.44
C ILE A 1042 -20.90 -18.21 32.56
N ALA A 1043 -20.04 -17.27 32.95
CA ALA A 1043 -20.39 -15.86 33.02
C ALA A 1043 -20.81 -15.33 31.65
N ARG A 1044 -20.10 -15.68 30.58
CA ARG A 1044 -20.46 -15.32 29.20
C ARG A 1044 -21.79 -15.93 28.76
N GLU A 1045 -22.01 -17.21 29.04
CA GLU A 1045 -23.29 -17.88 28.75
C GLU A 1045 -24.45 -17.24 29.52
N GLY A 1046 -24.20 -16.75 30.73
CA GLY A 1046 -25.14 -15.96 31.52
C GLY A 1046 -25.28 -14.49 31.10
N GLY A 1047 -24.69 -14.09 29.97
CA GLY A 1047 -24.76 -12.71 29.46
C GLY A 1047 -23.91 -11.68 30.21
N ALA A 1048 -23.01 -12.11 31.10
CA ALA A 1048 -22.15 -11.20 31.83
C ALA A 1048 -21.04 -10.61 30.95
N LYS A 1049 -20.75 -9.32 31.12
CA LYS A 1049 -19.63 -8.64 30.46
C LYS A 1049 -18.30 -9.13 31.05
N LEU A 1050 -17.42 -9.64 30.19
CA LEU A 1050 -16.10 -10.14 30.58
C LEU A 1050 -15.02 -9.05 30.47
N ASP A 1051 -13.99 -9.14 31.31
CA ASP A 1051 -12.76 -8.39 31.10
C ASP A 1051 -11.88 -9.03 30.01
N SER A 1052 -10.84 -8.32 29.54
CA SER A 1052 -9.98 -8.79 28.45
C SER A 1052 -9.21 -10.08 28.76
N LYS A 1053 -8.91 -10.37 30.04
CA LYS A 1053 -8.24 -11.61 30.45
C LYS A 1053 -9.22 -12.77 30.47
N GLN A 1054 -10.44 -12.54 30.95
CA GLN A 1054 -11.54 -13.50 30.92
C GLN A 1054 -11.93 -13.84 29.48
N ASP A 1055 -12.03 -12.83 28.61
CA ASP A 1055 -12.35 -13.02 27.20
C ASP A 1055 -11.26 -13.84 26.49
N ALA A 1056 -9.98 -13.57 26.74
CA ALA A 1056 -8.88 -14.37 26.22
C ALA A 1056 -8.93 -15.84 26.68
N LEU A 1057 -9.38 -16.12 27.90
CA LEU A 1057 -9.58 -17.50 28.39
C LEU A 1057 -10.77 -18.17 27.71
N VAL A 1058 -11.86 -17.44 27.46
CA VAL A 1058 -13.01 -17.95 26.71
C VAL A 1058 -12.63 -18.27 25.27
N THR A 1059 -11.85 -17.41 24.61
CA THR A 1059 -11.33 -17.69 23.26
C THR A 1059 -10.46 -18.94 23.23
N GLN A 1060 -9.66 -19.17 24.29
CA GLN A 1060 -8.88 -20.41 24.41
C GLN A 1060 -9.77 -21.64 24.61
N LEU A 1061 -10.87 -21.54 25.36
CA LEU A 1061 -11.84 -22.64 25.48
C LEU A 1061 -12.59 -22.89 24.17
N ARG A 1062 -12.99 -21.85 23.45
CA ARG A 1062 -13.62 -22.00 22.13
C ARG A 1062 -12.70 -22.71 21.16
N ARG A 1063 -11.44 -22.26 21.07
CA ARG A 1063 -10.44 -22.93 20.23
C ARG A 1063 -10.23 -24.40 20.61
N LEU A 1064 -10.26 -24.73 21.91
CA LEU A 1064 -10.22 -26.11 22.38
C LEU A 1064 -11.43 -26.91 21.86
N LEU A 1065 -12.64 -26.35 21.90
CA LEU A 1065 -13.83 -26.99 21.36
C LEU A 1065 -13.71 -27.22 19.85
N ASP A 1066 -13.24 -26.22 19.11
CA ASP A 1066 -13.04 -26.31 17.67
C ASP A 1066 -12.02 -27.42 17.33
N GLN A 1067 -10.91 -27.49 18.06
CA GLN A 1067 -9.90 -28.54 17.92
C GLN A 1067 -10.46 -29.94 18.21
N LEU A 1068 -11.29 -30.08 19.25
CA LEU A 1068 -11.92 -31.35 19.61
C LEU A 1068 -12.96 -31.75 18.55
N ALA A 1069 -13.78 -30.82 18.06
CA ALA A 1069 -14.76 -31.08 17.01
C ALA A 1069 -14.09 -31.54 15.71
N ASP A 1070 -13.01 -30.88 15.29
CA ASP A 1070 -12.22 -31.27 14.12
C ASP A 1070 -11.63 -32.68 14.25
N ALA A 1071 -11.21 -33.04 15.47
CA ALA A 1071 -10.59 -34.32 15.75
C ALA A 1071 -11.55 -35.50 15.70
N VAL A 1072 -12.86 -35.27 15.82
CA VAL A 1072 -13.92 -36.29 15.65
C VAL A 1072 -14.10 -36.70 14.19
N THR A 1073 -13.64 -35.90 13.21
CA THR A 1073 -13.96 -36.15 11.80
C THR A 1073 -13.36 -37.46 11.25
N ALA A 1074 -14.19 -38.26 10.56
CA ALA A 1074 -13.80 -39.54 9.97
C ALA A 1074 -12.53 -39.42 9.09
N PRO A 1075 -11.56 -40.35 9.20
CA PRO A 1075 -11.62 -41.70 9.81
C PRO A 1075 -11.31 -41.76 11.33
N ARG A 1076 -11.44 -40.65 12.05
CA ARG A 1076 -11.08 -40.57 13.47
C ARG A 1076 -12.27 -40.90 14.40
N GLY A 1077 -11.99 -41.49 15.55
CA GLY A 1077 -12.95 -41.71 16.63
C GLY A 1077 -12.89 -40.60 17.68
N SER A 1078 -13.60 -40.80 18.80
CA SER A 1078 -13.70 -39.87 19.93
C SER A 1078 -12.34 -39.30 20.38
N PRO A 1079 -12.17 -37.96 20.43
CA PRO A 1079 -10.90 -37.35 20.80
C PRO A 1079 -10.63 -37.47 22.29
N PHE A 1080 -9.36 -37.41 22.68
CA PHE A 1080 -8.96 -37.34 24.08
C PHE A 1080 -8.57 -35.91 24.47
N LEU A 1081 -9.00 -35.48 25.66
CA LEU A 1081 -8.53 -34.27 26.31
C LEU A 1081 -7.70 -34.63 27.55
N VAL A 1082 -6.41 -34.30 27.52
CA VAL A 1082 -5.48 -34.58 28.63
C VAL A 1082 -5.35 -33.36 29.54
N ILE A 1083 -5.59 -33.56 30.83
CA ILE A 1083 -5.53 -32.51 31.86
C ILE A 1083 -4.82 -32.98 33.13
N THR A 1084 -4.65 -32.09 34.10
CA THR A 1084 -4.14 -32.43 35.44
C THR A 1084 -5.18 -33.20 36.29
N ASP A 1085 -4.72 -34.12 37.13
CA ASP A 1085 -5.52 -34.84 38.13
C ASP A 1085 -5.91 -33.98 39.36
N LYS A 1086 -5.20 -32.87 39.62
CA LYS A 1086 -5.44 -31.98 40.76
C LYS A 1086 -6.44 -30.87 40.47
N LEU A 1087 -7.58 -31.22 39.87
CA LEU A 1087 -8.73 -30.33 39.87
C LEU A 1087 -9.54 -30.50 41.16
N SER A 1088 -9.95 -29.39 41.80
CA SER A 1088 -10.93 -29.51 42.87
C SER A 1088 -12.24 -30.08 42.33
N ARG A 1089 -12.99 -30.75 43.22
CA ARG A 1089 -14.29 -31.34 42.88
C ARG A 1089 -15.24 -30.35 42.16
N PRO A 1090 -15.38 -29.09 42.61
CA PRO A 1090 -16.21 -28.11 41.89
C PRO A 1090 -15.72 -27.80 40.48
N THR A 1091 -14.40 -27.59 40.29
CA THR A 1091 -13.83 -27.33 38.97
C THR A 1091 -13.98 -28.53 38.04
N LYS A 1092 -13.77 -29.75 38.55
CA LYS A 1092 -13.95 -30.98 37.77
C LYS A 1092 -15.41 -31.16 37.30
N ILE A 1093 -16.38 -30.88 38.18
CA ILE A 1093 -17.81 -30.94 37.81
C ILE A 1093 -18.13 -29.90 36.73
N LYS A 1094 -17.60 -28.68 36.84
CA LYS A 1094 -17.78 -27.64 35.80
C LYS A 1094 -17.18 -28.06 34.46
N LEU A 1095 -15.99 -28.65 34.47
CA LEU A 1095 -15.33 -29.12 33.25
C LEU A 1095 -16.11 -30.26 32.58
N LEU A 1096 -16.60 -31.24 33.35
CA LEU A 1096 -17.42 -32.32 32.80
C LEU A 1096 -18.70 -31.77 32.17
N ARG A 1097 -19.42 -30.86 32.84
CA ARG A 1097 -20.61 -30.22 32.25
C ARG A 1097 -20.29 -29.42 30.99
N PHE A 1098 -19.16 -28.71 30.98
CA PHE A 1098 -18.70 -27.95 29.82
C PHE A 1098 -18.44 -28.88 28.62
N LEU A 1099 -17.78 -30.02 28.84
CA LEU A 1099 -17.53 -31.01 27.79
C LEU A 1099 -18.80 -31.74 27.36
N ASP A 1100 -19.65 -32.18 28.29
CA ASP A 1100 -20.92 -32.86 27.97
C ASP A 1100 -21.83 -31.97 27.09
N ALA A 1101 -21.82 -30.66 27.31
CA ALA A 1101 -22.63 -29.71 26.55
C ALA A 1101 -22.03 -29.35 25.18
N ASN A 1102 -20.70 -29.28 25.06
CA ASN A 1102 -20.04 -28.68 23.89
C ASN A 1102 -19.19 -29.66 23.06
N ALA A 1103 -18.72 -30.75 23.66
CA ALA A 1103 -17.88 -31.77 23.04
C ALA A 1103 -18.14 -33.15 23.69
N PRO A 1104 -19.37 -33.70 23.58
CA PRO A 1104 -19.80 -34.89 24.33
C PRO A 1104 -19.01 -36.16 24.00
N GLU A 1105 -18.33 -36.19 22.86
CA GLU A 1105 -17.48 -37.31 22.46
C GLU A 1105 -16.07 -37.23 23.04
N ALA A 1106 -15.68 -36.13 23.68
CA ALA A 1106 -14.33 -35.97 24.21
C ALA A 1106 -14.12 -36.82 25.47
N VAL A 1107 -13.13 -37.71 25.44
CA VAL A 1107 -12.76 -38.56 26.57
C VAL A 1107 -11.67 -37.89 27.39
N LEU A 1108 -11.90 -37.74 28.69
CA LEU A 1108 -10.99 -37.02 29.56
C LEU A 1108 -9.94 -37.95 30.21
N ILE A 1109 -8.66 -37.62 30.01
CA ILE A 1109 -7.50 -38.34 30.56
C ILE A 1109 -6.76 -37.43 31.52
N HIS A 1110 -6.23 -38.00 32.61
CA HIS A 1110 -5.55 -37.24 33.65
C HIS A 1110 -4.05 -37.61 33.71
N ILE A 1111 -3.22 -36.60 33.93
CA ILE A 1111 -1.79 -36.73 34.28
C ILE A 1111 -1.60 -36.17 35.69
N GLU A 1112 -0.71 -36.81 36.46
CA GLU A 1112 -0.36 -36.39 37.81
C GLU A 1112 0.26 -34.98 37.83
N GLU A 1113 -0.34 -34.07 38.60
CA GLU A 1113 0.12 -32.69 38.77
C GLU A 1113 1.58 -32.60 39.20
N VAL A 1114 2.00 -33.50 40.08
CA VAL A 1114 3.37 -33.56 40.61
C VAL A 1114 4.38 -33.78 39.48
N GLN A 1115 4.06 -34.67 38.53
CA GLN A 1115 4.92 -34.93 37.38
C GLN A 1115 5.03 -33.70 36.48
N ILE A 1116 3.92 -32.99 36.24
CA ILE A 1116 3.90 -31.76 35.44
C ILE A 1116 4.81 -30.70 36.10
N LEU A 1117 4.72 -30.53 37.42
CA LEU A 1117 5.54 -29.57 38.16
C LEU A 1117 7.03 -29.96 38.17
N GLU A 1118 7.35 -31.24 38.40
CA GLU A 1118 8.72 -31.75 38.35
C GLU A 1118 9.34 -31.57 36.96
N MET A 1119 8.61 -31.91 35.90
CA MET A 1119 9.05 -31.72 34.53
C MET A 1119 9.22 -30.23 34.21
N THR A 1120 8.29 -29.37 34.65
CA THR A 1120 8.42 -27.91 34.50
C THR A 1120 9.69 -27.40 35.18
N LYS A 1121 10.00 -27.87 36.39
CA LYS A 1121 11.23 -27.50 37.11
C LYS A 1121 12.47 -27.97 36.36
N LYS A 1122 12.49 -29.23 35.89
CA LYS A 1122 13.57 -29.80 35.08
C LYS A 1122 13.83 -28.96 33.83
N LEU A 1123 12.78 -28.60 33.08
CA LEU A 1123 12.89 -27.77 31.88
C LEU A 1123 13.40 -26.37 32.19
N ARG A 1124 12.96 -25.74 33.30
CA ARG A 1124 13.47 -24.44 33.72
C ARG A 1124 14.97 -24.49 33.99
N ALA A 1125 15.44 -25.47 34.76
CA ALA A 1125 16.85 -25.66 35.03
C ALA A 1125 17.65 -25.90 33.73
N ALA A 1126 17.16 -26.79 32.87
CA ALA A 1126 17.77 -27.08 31.58
C ALA A 1126 17.89 -25.84 30.67
N LEU A 1127 16.89 -24.96 30.68
CA LEU A 1127 16.86 -23.74 29.88
C LEU A 1127 17.53 -22.53 30.56
N MET A 1128 18.25 -22.74 31.67
CA MET A 1128 18.92 -21.69 32.44
C MET A 1128 17.95 -20.60 32.96
N LEU A 1129 16.71 -20.98 33.28
CA LEU A 1129 15.72 -20.10 33.87
C LEU A 1129 15.79 -20.16 35.41
N PRO A 1130 15.54 -19.06 36.13
CA PRO A 1130 15.53 -19.05 37.59
C PRO A 1130 14.59 -20.10 38.18
N GLU A 1131 15.06 -20.93 39.11
CA GLU A 1131 14.21 -21.93 39.77
C GLU A 1131 13.19 -21.28 40.71
N GLY A 1132 13.62 -20.28 41.47
CA GLY A 1132 12.77 -19.51 42.38
C GLY A 1132 12.21 -18.26 41.71
N LEU A 1133 10.89 -18.19 41.54
CA LEU A 1133 10.20 -16.92 41.29
C LEU A 1133 9.68 -16.41 42.63
N SER A 1134 10.25 -15.33 43.14
CA SER A 1134 9.72 -14.66 44.33
C SER A 1134 8.27 -14.22 44.06
N GLY A 1135 7.31 -14.79 44.81
CA GLY A 1135 5.93 -14.31 44.86
C GLY A 1135 4.89 -15.07 44.03
N GLY A 1136 4.84 -16.40 44.14
CA GLY A 1136 3.65 -17.16 43.78
C GLY A 1136 3.77 -18.61 44.24
N ALA A 1137 2.86 -19.03 45.12
CA ALA A 1137 2.75 -20.39 45.63
C ALA A 1137 2.83 -21.45 44.50
N PRO A 1138 3.38 -22.65 44.80
CA PRO A 1138 3.57 -23.74 43.84
C PRO A 1138 2.31 -24.08 43.02
#